data_AF-A0A0C9M4J6-F1
#
_entry.id   AF-A0A0C9M4J6-F1
#
_cell.length_a   1.000
_cell.length_b   1.000
_cell.length_c   1.000
_cell.angle_alpha   90.00
_cell.angle_beta   90.00
_cell.angle_gamma   90.00
#
_symmetry.space_group_name_H-M   'P 1'
#
loop_
_entity.id
_entity.type
_entity.pdbx_description
1 polymer ?
#
loop_
_entity_poly.entity_id
_entity_poly.type
_entity_poly.pdbx_seq_one_letter_code
_entity_poly.pdbx_strand_id
1 'polypeptide(L)'
;MSDSFFKLFGSVKIVQEVTNPTSTSTTTTVNTPNTHSSTFSLRAASPNTLQPSIPTAMATTTSPLNFKPQKKRHQHSRKNSYYASKHLRKLNKLKLQQQQQFSIIKIYSSGQLKCKSQKLLCLWPLPTITRYTILLSLIVSALNFLDILQLSCSSPTYVIHRLEVLNLLLSPFLCIASLPSILMFGWNVLILGLFEESLTHMLGDTRRFVHTFMGIVVSVCTMRQGIGYLFSKSTGWAVPSLFFSDSLHECSQGLAPFLFALLVIQSLNIDDKYILMYGNNNKLTVRKVTLQFVMCLVNYSVKNILWWSLTGLLTGFLGMIVIQTGLAQDKHWDDDVLNEKSHDLPPDMTQGRFRPLPLWRTLHDAIKKGLVVMATVLPFLLLCNSYYTRERFVEPTALNQLSYDRYLFTFVIMTAPRRGDPPFLTRTLDSYLQNWPEQVPEAGSLYDRIQTIIYTHFTAHVEFDRAKYLFQSTQRGQRYLKWIREEGDMLDQRSHVSKALSLAADNYQSTYIALVEDDFPVCGAKEWRQIESVIYDANMASPGHCGVFVGTGGSGLFLKPKIAKLVSGLLLKYPNLPPDIIIQQCLLGSLTECRECSQTLVTSKTLLMYHIGYNTSTSADRSYKKNEFQCGWRHPFNGDPSVITL
;
A
#
# COMPACT_ATOMS: atom_id res chain seq x y z
N MET A 1 -43.28 -17.18 1.75
CA MET A 1 -42.30 -16.18 2.25
C MET A 1 -41.54 -15.45 1.13
N SER A 2 -41.47 -15.98 -0.10
CA SER A 2 -40.85 -15.30 -1.26
C SER A 2 -41.57 -14.01 -1.70
N ASP A 3 -42.90 -13.98 -1.70
CA ASP A 3 -43.67 -12.85 -2.27
C ASP A 3 -43.66 -11.58 -1.39
N SER A 4 -43.42 -11.73 -0.09
CA SER A 4 -43.31 -10.58 0.83
C SER A 4 -41.95 -9.89 0.74
N PHE A 5 -40.90 -10.64 0.41
CA PHE A 5 -39.54 -10.11 0.30
C PHE A 5 -39.39 -9.24 -0.97
N PHE A 6 -39.99 -9.64 -2.09
CA PHE A 6 -39.98 -8.84 -3.33
C PHE A 6 -40.84 -7.57 -3.27
N LYS A 7 -41.96 -7.58 -2.53
CA LYS A 7 -42.76 -6.35 -2.29
C LYS A 7 -42.03 -5.29 -1.46
N LEU A 8 -41.10 -5.72 -0.59
CA LEU A 8 -40.25 -4.85 0.22
C LEU A 8 -39.28 -4.02 -0.64
N PHE A 9 -38.79 -4.55 -1.77
CA PHE A 9 -37.90 -3.79 -2.66
C PHE A 9 -38.65 -2.96 -3.72
N GLY A 10 -39.91 -3.27 -4.02
CA GLY A 10 -40.71 -2.55 -5.01
C GLY A 10 -41.11 -1.10 -4.66
N SER A 11 -40.87 -0.65 -3.42
CA SER A 11 -41.27 0.69 -2.95
C SER A 11 -40.11 1.60 -2.51
N VAL A 12 -38.87 1.15 -2.65
CA VAL A 12 -37.70 1.93 -2.23
C VAL A 12 -37.35 2.96 -3.31
N LYS A 13 -37.50 4.26 -3.01
CA LYS A 13 -37.05 5.34 -3.88
C LYS A 13 -35.85 6.05 -3.27
N ILE A 14 -34.75 6.10 -4.01
CA ILE A 14 -33.59 6.92 -3.65
C ILE A 14 -33.81 8.31 -4.26
N VAL A 15 -33.88 9.31 -3.39
CA VAL A 15 -34.09 10.70 -3.76
C VAL A 15 -32.88 11.51 -3.30
N GLN A 16 -32.36 12.35 -4.18
CA GLN A 16 -31.31 13.31 -3.83
C GLN A 16 -31.94 14.62 -3.38
N GLU A 17 -31.50 15.11 -2.22
CA GLU A 17 -31.83 16.46 -1.75
C GLU A 17 -30.88 17.46 -2.43
N VAL A 18 -31.41 18.35 -3.27
CA VAL A 18 -30.62 19.42 -3.90
C VAL A 18 -30.79 20.69 -3.07
N THR A 19 -29.74 21.09 -2.37
CA THR A 19 -29.72 22.37 -1.66
C THR A 19 -29.32 23.46 -2.65
N ASN A 20 -30.27 24.30 -3.09
CA ASN A 20 -29.94 25.43 -3.95
C ASN A 20 -28.98 26.38 -3.21
N PRO A 21 -27.78 26.68 -3.73
CA PRO A 21 -26.74 27.42 -3.00
C PRO A 21 -27.04 28.92 -2.81
N THR A 22 -28.24 29.41 -3.13
CA THR A 22 -28.55 30.84 -3.20
C THR A 22 -29.07 31.49 -1.91
N SER A 23 -29.04 30.81 -0.76
CA SER A 23 -29.41 31.46 0.51
C SER A 23 -28.72 30.85 1.73
N THR A 24 -27.67 31.51 2.19
CA THR A 24 -27.12 31.33 3.54
C THR A 24 -28.12 31.91 4.54
N SER A 25 -28.98 31.07 5.11
CA SER A 25 -29.84 31.46 6.22
C SER A 25 -29.01 31.56 7.50
N THR A 26 -28.84 32.79 8.01
CA THR A 26 -28.22 33.09 9.30
C THR A 26 -29.09 32.52 10.42
N THR A 27 -28.69 31.41 11.03
CA THR A 27 -29.35 30.86 12.21
C THR A 27 -28.92 31.66 13.44
N THR A 28 -29.80 32.49 13.97
CA THR A 28 -29.65 33.13 15.29
C THR A 28 -29.90 32.08 16.37
N THR A 29 -28.83 31.66 17.06
CA THR A 29 -28.92 30.82 18.27
C THR A 29 -29.59 31.60 19.39
N VAL A 30 -30.77 31.13 19.80
CA VAL A 30 -31.45 31.56 21.04
C VAL A 30 -30.82 30.81 22.21
N ASN A 31 -30.30 31.56 23.17
CA ASN A 31 -29.76 31.05 24.43
C ASN A 31 -30.90 30.56 25.34
N THR A 32 -30.79 29.34 25.84
CA THR A 32 -31.60 28.81 26.95
C THR A 32 -30.67 28.59 28.16
N PRO A 33 -31.09 28.93 29.39
CA PRO A 33 -30.20 28.90 30.54
C PRO A 33 -30.10 27.50 31.16
N ASN A 34 -28.89 27.21 31.65
CA ASN A 34 -28.52 26.01 32.40
C ASN A 34 -29.37 25.83 33.65
N THR A 35 -29.77 24.58 33.91
CA THR A 35 -30.19 24.14 35.24
C THR A 35 -29.31 22.96 35.67
N HIS A 36 -28.65 23.15 36.82
CA HIS A 36 -27.87 22.15 37.53
C HIS A 36 -28.76 21.03 38.08
N SER A 37 -28.30 19.79 37.98
CA SER A 37 -28.57 18.77 39.01
C SER A 37 -27.45 17.73 39.03
N SER A 38 -26.77 17.70 40.17
CA SER A 38 -25.84 16.71 40.67
C SER A 38 -26.40 15.29 40.69
N THR A 39 -25.56 14.27 40.47
CA THR A 39 -25.63 13.01 41.24
C THR A 39 -24.42 12.09 41.01
N PHE A 40 -23.93 11.59 42.16
CA PHE A 40 -23.23 10.33 42.45
C PHE A 40 -21.87 9.98 41.81
N SER A 41 -20.87 10.20 42.65
CA SER A 41 -19.60 9.49 42.78
C SER A 41 -19.76 8.00 43.11
N LEU A 42 -19.05 7.14 42.39
CA LEU A 42 -18.59 5.84 42.90
C LEU A 42 -17.11 5.65 42.56
N ARG A 43 -16.32 5.49 43.63
CA ARG A 43 -14.89 5.17 43.65
C ARG A 43 -14.65 3.78 43.09
N ALA A 44 -13.63 3.63 42.26
CA ALA A 44 -12.85 2.41 42.16
C ALA A 44 -11.35 2.80 42.19
N ALA A 45 -10.63 2.14 43.09
CA ALA A 45 -9.24 2.40 43.42
C ALA A 45 -8.31 1.36 42.77
N SER A 46 -7.02 1.69 42.80
CA SER A 46 -5.82 0.83 42.65
C SER A 46 -5.14 0.82 41.27
N PRO A 47 -3.83 0.50 41.19
CA PRO A 47 -2.75 1.40 41.59
C PRO A 47 -1.69 1.59 40.48
N ASN A 48 -1.13 2.79 40.37
CA ASN A 48 -0.04 3.07 39.44
C ASN A 48 1.31 2.59 39.99
N THR A 49 1.98 1.80 39.16
CA THR A 49 3.32 1.25 39.31
C THR A 49 4.37 2.37 39.21
N LEU A 50 5.32 2.33 40.15
CA LEU A 50 6.49 3.17 40.25
C LEU A 50 7.42 2.98 39.04
N GLN A 51 7.86 4.10 38.45
CA GLN A 51 8.96 4.16 37.50
C GLN A 51 10.09 5.00 38.12
N PRO A 52 11.35 4.51 38.15
CA PRO A 52 12.45 5.28 38.70
C PRO A 52 13.07 6.21 37.65
N SER A 53 13.33 7.43 38.08
CA SER A 53 14.14 8.44 37.41
C SER A 53 15.63 8.22 37.69
N ILE A 54 16.47 8.29 36.65
CA ILE A 54 17.92 8.50 36.80
C ILE A 54 18.32 9.72 35.92
N PRO A 55 19.14 10.65 36.45
CA PRO A 55 19.57 11.89 35.78
C PRO A 55 20.93 11.70 35.06
N THR A 56 21.34 12.67 34.22
CA THR A 56 22.71 13.24 34.03
C THR A 56 22.69 14.15 32.77
N ALA A 57 22.66 15.48 32.94
CA ALA A 57 23.76 16.46 32.75
C ALA A 57 24.27 16.63 31.29
N MET A 58 24.04 17.81 30.68
CA MET A 58 25.04 18.88 30.35
C MET A 58 26.02 18.50 29.22
N ALA A 59 26.34 19.28 28.17
CA ALA A 59 26.19 20.70 27.86
C ALA A 59 26.49 20.97 26.36
N THR A 60 26.45 22.26 25.99
CA THR A 60 27.02 22.94 24.79
C THR A 60 26.24 22.76 23.47
N THR A 61 26.01 23.76 22.62
CA THR A 61 26.56 25.13 22.52
C THR A 61 25.56 26.03 21.78
N THR A 62 25.51 27.29 22.20
CA THR A 62 24.70 28.38 21.67
C THR A 62 25.25 28.95 20.36
N SER A 63 24.36 29.35 19.44
CA SER A 63 24.64 30.31 18.36
C SER A 63 23.32 30.94 17.90
N PRO A 64 23.07 32.25 18.15
CA PRO A 64 21.94 32.95 17.56
C PRO A 64 22.38 33.78 16.35
N LEU A 65 21.72 33.57 15.21
CA LEU A 65 21.85 34.43 14.04
C LEU A 65 21.05 35.73 14.26
N ASN A 66 21.81 36.82 14.26
CA ASN A 66 21.40 38.22 14.26
C ASN A 66 20.54 38.55 13.02
N PHE A 67 19.32 39.06 13.23
CA PHE A 67 18.62 39.87 12.22
C PHE A 67 18.38 41.27 12.75
N LYS A 68 18.99 42.25 12.05
CA LYS A 68 18.90 43.70 12.30
C LYS A 68 17.48 44.21 12.00
N PRO A 69 16.92 45.14 12.81
CA PRO A 69 15.75 45.92 12.44
C PRO A 69 16.18 47.23 11.76
N GLN A 70 15.67 47.51 10.56
CA GLN A 70 15.83 48.82 9.94
C GLN A 70 14.64 49.75 10.19
N LYS A 71 15.01 50.98 10.54
CA LYS A 71 14.24 52.09 11.08
C LYS A 71 13.35 52.79 10.04
N LYS A 72 12.23 53.29 10.55
CA LYS A 72 11.45 54.45 10.09
C LYS A 72 12.32 55.68 9.82
N ARG A 73 11.92 56.55 8.87
CA ARG A 73 11.95 58.02 9.06
C ARG A 73 11.10 58.83 8.05
N HIS A 74 10.38 59.80 8.64
CA HIS A 74 9.86 61.12 8.21
C HIS A 74 9.14 61.30 6.86
N GLN A 75 7.89 61.81 6.84
CA GLN A 75 7.38 63.16 7.16
C GLN A 75 7.84 64.27 6.19
N HIS A 76 6.88 64.79 5.42
CA HIS A 76 6.54 66.20 5.16
C HIS A 76 5.45 66.18 4.05
N SER A 77 4.52 67.10 3.86
CA SER A 77 3.96 68.25 4.57
C SER A 77 3.15 69.02 3.51
N ARG A 78 2.07 69.70 3.93
CA ARG A 78 1.36 70.81 3.24
C ARG A 78 0.46 70.45 2.06
N LYS A 79 -0.66 71.15 1.81
CA LYS A 79 -1.59 72.05 2.54
C LYS A 79 -2.59 72.54 1.46
N ASN A 80 -3.70 73.15 1.93
CA ASN A 80 -4.73 73.94 1.22
C ASN A 80 -5.93 73.09 0.75
N SER A 81 -7.09 73.13 1.41
CA SER A 81 -8.03 74.24 1.69
C SER A 81 -8.63 74.85 0.44
N TYR A 82 -9.97 74.77 0.30
CA TYR A 82 -10.84 75.85 -0.16
C TYR A 82 -12.32 75.49 0.08
N TYR A 83 -13.00 76.33 0.87
CA TYR A 83 -14.43 76.71 0.95
C TYR A 83 -15.53 75.67 0.58
N ALA A 84 -16.41 75.28 1.52
CA ALA A 84 -17.57 76.02 2.08
C ALA A 84 -18.87 75.91 1.28
N SER A 85 -19.98 75.86 2.03
CA SER A 85 -21.37 76.10 1.59
C SER A 85 -22.07 74.97 0.82
N LYS A 86 -22.95 74.22 1.51
CA LYS A 86 -24.41 74.47 1.43
C LYS A 86 -25.19 73.59 2.40
N HIS A 87 -25.53 74.21 3.52
CA HIS A 87 -26.63 73.83 4.39
C HIS A 87 -27.91 74.38 3.74
N LEU A 88 -28.70 73.55 3.05
CA LEU A 88 -30.16 73.68 2.81
C LEU A 88 -30.58 72.67 1.73
N ARG A 89 -31.05 71.49 2.15
CA ARG A 89 -32.01 70.62 1.45
C ARG A 89 -32.42 69.45 2.37
N LYS A 90 -32.71 69.80 3.63
CA LYS A 90 -33.63 69.04 4.49
C LYS A 90 -35.02 69.62 4.23
N LEU A 91 -36.05 68.77 4.23
CA LEU A 91 -37.46 69.03 3.85
C LEU A 91 -37.75 68.94 2.35
N ASN A 92 -37.79 67.69 1.85
CA ASN A 92 -38.76 67.21 0.85
C ASN A 92 -38.65 65.70 0.59
N LYS A 93 -37.71 64.98 1.25
CA LYS A 93 -37.56 63.52 1.16
C LYS A 93 -38.42 62.70 2.15
N LEU A 94 -39.46 63.28 2.76
CA LEU A 94 -40.25 62.59 3.79
C LEU A 94 -41.67 62.14 3.36
N LYS A 95 -42.05 62.32 2.09
CA LYS A 95 -43.37 61.88 1.57
C LYS A 95 -43.36 60.79 0.50
N LEU A 96 -42.19 60.35 0.03
CA LEU A 96 -42.08 59.25 -0.94
C LEU A 96 -41.57 57.93 -0.34
N GLN A 97 -41.30 57.89 0.97
CA GLN A 97 -40.75 56.71 1.66
C GLN A 97 -41.82 55.87 2.38
N GLN A 98 -43.05 56.38 2.48
CA GLN A 98 -44.15 55.70 3.20
C GLN A 98 -45.07 54.88 2.28
N GLN A 99 -44.97 55.03 0.96
CA GLN A 99 -45.79 54.27 -0.01
C GLN A 99 -45.06 53.05 -0.63
N GLN A 100 -43.73 52.98 -0.53
CA GLN A 100 -42.94 51.79 -0.91
C GLN A 100 -42.77 50.76 0.22
N GLN A 101 -43.10 51.10 1.48
CA GLN A 101 -43.06 50.13 2.58
C GLN A 101 -44.29 49.19 2.62
N PHE A 102 -45.41 49.54 1.97
CA PHE A 102 -46.60 48.69 1.93
C PHE A 102 -46.63 47.65 0.80
N SER A 103 -45.78 47.78 -0.23
CA SER A 103 -45.62 46.74 -1.27
C SER A 103 -44.58 45.68 -0.93
N ILE A 104 -43.64 45.96 -0.02
CA ILE A 104 -42.62 44.99 0.43
C ILE A 104 -43.18 44.05 1.52
N ILE A 105 -44.15 44.49 2.33
CA ILE A 105 -44.74 43.66 3.39
C ILE A 105 -45.68 42.57 2.83
N LYS A 106 -46.22 42.73 1.61
CA LYS A 106 -47.07 41.71 0.97
C LYS A 106 -46.31 40.54 0.35
N ILE A 107 -44.99 40.60 0.24
CA ILE A 107 -44.14 39.50 -0.26
C ILE A 107 -43.61 38.61 0.89
N TYR A 108 -43.63 39.10 2.14
CA TYR A 108 -43.15 38.34 3.31
C TYR A 108 -44.21 37.57 4.09
N SER A 109 -45.50 37.64 3.70
CA SER A 109 -46.59 36.95 4.41
C SER A 109 -47.06 35.63 3.78
N SER A 110 -46.54 35.24 2.61
CA SER A 110 -46.69 33.86 2.14
C SER A 110 -45.43 33.09 2.52
N GLY A 111 -45.46 32.46 3.70
CA GLY A 111 -44.53 31.40 4.08
C GLY A 111 -44.70 30.18 3.16
N GLN A 112 -44.46 30.35 1.86
CA GLN A 112 -44.16 29.25 0.97
C GLN A 112 -42.85 28.67 1.46
N LEU A 113 -42.96 27.68 2.35
CA LEU A 113 -41.95 26.65 2.51
C LEU A 113 -41.53 26.25 1.11
N LYS A 114 -40.39 26.77 0.62
CA LYS A 114 -39.83 26.39 -0.67
C LYS A 114 -39.70 24.87 -0.62
N CYS A 115 -40.63 24.17 -1.27
CA CYS A 115 -40.62 22.72 -1.33
C CYS A 115 -39.26 22.33 -1.89
N LYS A 116 -38.43 21.71 -1.05
CA LYS A 116 -37.14 21.18 -1.48
C LYS A 116 -37.43 20.20 -2.61
N SER A 117 -36.97 20.54 -3.81
CA SER A 117 -37.19 19.72 -5.00
C SER A 117 -36.46 18.40 -4.79
N GLN A 118 -37.24 17.32 -4.74
CA GLN A 118 -36.76 15.96 -4.64
C GLN A 118 -36.52 15.42 -6.05
N LYS A 119 -35.26 15.25 -6.44
CA LYS A 119 -34.94 14.61 -7.73
C LYS A 119 -34.78 13.12 -7.48
N LEU A 120 -35.57 12.30 -8.17
CA LEU A 120 -35.37 10.85 -8.19
C LEU A 120 -33.97 10.59 -8.76
N LEU A 121 -33.20 9.72 -8.10
CA LEU A 121 -31.90 9.30 -8.60
C LEU A 121 -32.13 8.44 -9.86
N CYS A 122 -32.21 9.09 -11.02
CA CYS A 122 -32.33 8.42 -12.30
C CYS A 122 -30.92 8.16 -12.82
N LEU A 123 -30.38 6.97 -12.50
CA LEU A 123 -29.18 6.44 -13.16
C LEU A 123 -29.40 6.13 -14.66
N TRP A 124 -30.60 6.37 -15.18
CA TRP A 124 -30.96 6.22 -16.58
C TRP A 124 -31.42 7.56 -17.19
N PRO A 125 -30.83 8.01 -18.31
CA PRO A 125 -29.73 7.37 -19.04
C PRO A 125 -28.43 7.34 -18.22
N LEU A 126 -27.63 6.29 -18.43
CA LEU A 126 -26.35 6.12 -17.71
C LEU A 126 -25.45 7.35 -17.90
N PRO A 127 -24.77 7.81 -16.84
CA PRO A 127 -23.80 8.90 -16.94
C PRO A 127 -22.71 8.63 -18.00
N THR A 128 -22.15 9.68 -18.58
CA THR A 128 -21.32 9.62 -19.80
C THR A 128 -19.99 8.91 -19.60
N ILE A 129 -19.23 9.24 -18.56
CA ILE A 129 -17.96 8.56 -18.24
C ILE A 129 -18.23 7.10 -17.86
N THR A 130 -19.31 6.86 -17.14
CA THR A 130 -19.74 5.51 -16.76
C THR A 130 -19.99 4.65 -18.00
N ARG A 131 -20.69 5.18 -19.03
CA ARG A 131 -20.90 4.50 -20.32
C ARG A 131 -19.59 4.19 -21.03
N TYR A 132 -18.68 5.17 -21.14
CA TYR A 132 -17.38 4.96 -21.79
C TYR A 132 -16.51 3.95 -21.03
N THR A 133 -16.57 3.95 -19.70
CA THR A 133 -15.85 2.98 -18.87
C THR A 133 -16.36 1.56 -19.10
N ILE A 134 -17.68 1.37 -19.18
CA ILE A 134 -18.28 0.07 -19.52
C ILE A 134 -17.82 -0.38 -20.91
N LEU A 135 -17.95 0.49 -21.93
CA LEU A 135 -17.58 0.18 -23.31
C LEU A 135 -16.09 -0.18 -23.42
N LEU A 136 -15.21 0.64 -22.85
CA LEU A 136 -13.78 0.41 -22.85
C LEU A 136 -13.43 -0.91 -22.16
N SER A 137 -14.06 -1.19 -21.01
CA SER A 137 -13.81 -2.44 -20.29
C SER A 137 -14.27 -3.67 -21.06
N LEU A 138 -15.42 -3.59 -21.76
CA LEU A 138 -15.88 -4.67 -22.65
C LEU A 138 -14.91 -4.90 -23.80
N ILE A 139 -14.43 -3.82 -24.45
CA ILE A 139 -13.47 -3.91 -25.56
C ILE A 139 -12.15 -4.51 -25.07
N VAL A 140 -11.57 -3.96 -23.99
CA VAL A 140 -10.29 -4.43 -23.43
C VAL A 140 -10.39 -5.90 -22.99
N SER A 141 -11.49 -6.28 -22.33
CA SER A 141 -11.69 -7.66 -21.89
C SER A 141 -11.92 -8.61 -23.06
N ALA A 142 -12.62 -8.19 -24.11
CA ALA A 142 -12.81 -8.98 -25.33
C ALA A 142 -11.49 -9.17 -26.10
N LEU A 143 -10.69 -8.11 -26.26
CA LEU A 143 -9.38 -8.21 -26.91
C LEU A 143 -8.42 -9.11 -26.12
N ASN A 144 -8.48 -9.08 -24.78
CA ASN A 144 -7.71 -9.99 -23.94
C ASN A 144 -8.22 -11.43 -24.02
N PHE A 145 -9.53 -11.64 -24.06
CA PHE A 145 -10.13 -12.98 -24.21
C PHE A 145 -9.79 -13.63 -25.56
N LEU A 146 -9.63 -12.83 -26.62
CA LEU A 146 -9.22 -13.28 -27.94
C LEU A 146 -7.70 -13.42 -28.10
N ASP A 147 -6.92 -13.24 -27.02
CA ASP A 147 -5.46 -13.22 -27.00
C ASP A 147 -4.82 -12.21 -27.98
N ILE A 148 -5.58 -11.20 -28.43
CA ILE A 148 -5.06 -10.11 -29.27
C ILE A 148 -4.18 -9.17 -28.43
N LEU A 149 -4.59 -8.94 -27.18
CA LEU A 149 -3.83 -8.21 -26.19
C LEU A 149 -3.52 -9.14 -25.02
N GLN A 150 -2.24 -9.41 -24.75
CA GLN A 150 -1.83 -10.18 -23.57
C GLN A 150 -1.78 -9.26 -22.34
N LEU A 151 -2.95 -8.84 -21.86
CA LEU A 151 -3.06 -7.98 -20.68
C LEU A 151 -3.05 -8.83 -19.41
N SER A 152 -1.93 -8.78 -18.70
CA SER A 152 -1.84 -9.28 -17.34
C SER A 152 -2.06 -8.13 -16.36
N CYS A 153 -2.18 -8.47 -15.07
CA CYS A 153 -2.20 -7.41 -14.08
C CYS A 153 -0.85 -6.68 -14.00
N SER A 154 -0.86 -5.37 -14.21
CA SER A 154 0.33 -4.53 -14.10
C SER A 154 0.62 -4.17 -12.64
N SER A 155 1.77 -4.58 -12.12
CA SER A 155 2.34 -4.05 -10.88
C SER A 155 3.47 -3.07 -11.19
N PRO A 156 3.87 -2.19 -10.25
CA PRO A 156 5.03 -1.33 -10.45
C PRO A 156 6.30 -2.08 -10.88
N THR A 157 6.48 -3.33 -10.43
CA THR A 157 7.57 -4.21 -10.88
C THR A 157 7.67 -4.28 -12.40
N TYR A 158 6.56 -4.64 -13.05
CA TYR A 158 6.54 -4.89 -14.49
C TYR A 158 6.69 -3.58 -15.28
N VAL A 159 6.12 -2.48 -14.79
CA VAL A 159 6.27 -1.18 -15.46
C VAL A 159 7.70 -0.67 -15.36
N ILE A 160 8.32 -0.74 -14.17
CA ILE A 160 9.68 -0.23 -13.94
C ILE A 160 10.72 -1.07 -14.68
N HIS A 161 10.57 -2.39 -14.69
CA HIS A 161 11.59 -3.30 -15.25
C HIS A 161 11.35 -3.70 -16.72
N ARG A 162 10.10 -3.78 -17.17
CA ARG A 162 9.75 -4.22 -18.54
C ARG A 162 9.07 -3.14 -19.39
N LEU A 163 8.87 -1.93 -18.85
CA LEU A 163 8.20 -0.82 -19.56
C LEU A 163 6.79 -1.18 -20.05
N GLU A 164 6.06 -2.02 -19.29
CA GLU A 164 4.68 -2.44 -19.60
C GLU A 164 3.64 -1.32 -19.34
N VAL A 165 3.84 -0.15 -19.95
CA VAL A 165 2.98 1.04 -19.77
C VAL A 165 1.57 0.80 -20.29
N LEU A 166 1.42 0.02 -21.37
CA LEU A 166 0.11 -0.34 -21.91
C LEU A 166 -0.71 -1.15 -20.89
N ASN A 167 -0.06 -2.11 -20.23
CA ASN A 167 -0.71 -2.92 -19.19
C ASN A 167 -1.15 -2.02 -18.03
N LEU A 168 -0.34 -1.04 -17.61
CA LEU A 168 -0.70 -0.08 -16.55
C LEU A 168 -1.95 0.75 -16.89
N LEU A 169 -2.08 1.18 -18.15
CA LEU A 169 -3.19 2.04 -18.59
C LEU A 169 -4.49 1.26 -18.81
N LEU A 170 -4.39 0.01 -19.28
CA LEU A 170 -5.55 -0.82 -19.64
C LEU A 170 -5.99 -1.78 -18.53
N SER A 171 -5.10 -2.20 -17.61
CA SER A 171 -5.45 -3.11 -16.51
C SER A 171 -6.58 -2.62 -15.60
N PRO A 172 -6.83 -1.32 -15.36
CA PRO A 172 -7.98 -0.89 -14.57
C PRO A 172 -9.33 -1.26 -15.20
N PHE A 173 -9.37 -1.45 -16.51
CA PHE A 173 -10.56 -1.78 -17.30
C PHE A 173 -10.66 -3.27 -17.65
N LEU A 174 -9.68 -4.07 -17.24
CA LEU A 174 -9.68 -5.51 -17.49
C LEU A 174 -10.65 -6.23 -16.54
N CYS A 175 -11.72 -6.81 -17.09
CA CYS A 175 -12.68 -7.66 -16.40
C CYS A 175 -12.45 -9.12 -16.81
N ILE A 176 -11.96 -9.93 -15.88
CA ILE A 176 -11.82 -11.38 -16.09
C ILE A 176 -13.22 -11.99 -16.11
N ALA A 177 -13.48 -12.93 -17.03
CA ALA A 177 -14.76 -13.61 -17.20
C ALA A 177 -15.06 -14.61 -16.06
N SER A 178 -15.10 -14.12 -14.82
CA SER A 178 -15.51 -14.85 -13.63
C SER A 178 -16.68 -14.14 -12.97
N LEU A 179 -17.62 -14.90 -12.37
CA LEU A 179 -18.80 -14.30 -11.71
C LEU A 179 -18.41 -13.26 -10.64
N PRO A 180 -17.43 -13.52 -9.73
CA PRO A 180 -17.00 -12.51 -8.76
C PRO A 180 -16.42 -11.26 -9.42
N SER A 181 -15.60 -11.41 -10.48
CA SER A 181 -15.02 -10.27 -11.21
C SER A 181 -16.08 -9.43 -11.90
N ILE A 182 -17.08 -10.06 -12.52
CA ILE A 182 -18.19 -9.37 -13.21
C ILE A 182 -19.05 -8.61 -12.18
N LEU A 183 -19.39 -9.24 -11.06
CA LEU A 183 -20.16 -8.60 -9.98
C LEU A 183 -19.40 -7.41 -9.38
N MET A 184 -18.10 -7.57 -9.11
CA MET A 184 -17.26 -6.47 -8.62
C MET A 184 -17.10 -5.34 -9.64
N PHE A 185 -16.97 -5.67 -10.92
CA PHE A 185 -16.93 -4.67 -11.98
C PHE A 185 -18.25 -3.90 -12.07
N GLY A 186 -19.39 -4.60 -12.09
CA GLY A 186 -20.71 -3.97 -12.07
C GLY A 186 -20.93 -3.09 -10.84
N TRP A 187 -20.45 -3.52 -9.67
CA TRP A 187 -20.47 -2.75 -8.44
C TRP A 187 -19.63 -1.46 -8.56
N ASN A 188 -18.43 -1.55 -9.12
CA ASN A 188 -17.56 -0.38 -9.35
C ASN A 188 -18.13 0.61 -10.35
N VAL A 189 -18.77 0.12 -11.42
CA VAL A 189 -19.49 0.95 -12.40
C VAL A 189 -20.68 1.66 -11.75
N LEU A 190 -21.42 0.99 -10.87
CA LEU A 190 -22.50 1.60 -10.10
C LEU A 190 -21.98 2.74 -9.22
N ILE A 191 -20.89 2.50 -8.47
CA ILE A 191 -20.27 3.54 -7.63
C ILE A 191 -19.79 4.72 -8.49
N LEU A 192 -19.17 4.45 -9.64
CA LEU A 192 -18.72 5.48 -10.58
C LEU A 192 -19.89 6.34 -11.07
N GLY A 193 -21.02 5.72 -11.43
CA GLY A 193 -22.23 6.43 -11.84
C GLY A 193 -22.77 7.35 -10.75
N LEU A 194 -22.76 6.90 -9.49
CA LEU A 194 -23.16 7.73 -8.34
C LEU A 194 -22.20 8.91 -8.12
N PHE A 195 -20.89 8.71 -8.30
CA PHE A 195 -19.92 9.81 -8.24
C PHE A 195 -20.10 10.80 -9.38
N GLU A 196 -20.28 10.32 -10.61
CA GLU A 196 -20.47 11.16 -11.78
C GLU A 196 -21.73 12.03 -11.63
N GLU A 197 -22.86 11.47 -11.22
CA GLU A 197 -24.08 12.24 -10.97
C GLU A 197 -23.89 13.31 -9.89
N SER A 198 -23.25 12.95 -8.78
CA SER A 198 -23.05 13.85 -7.64
C SER A 198 -22.02 14.96 -7.92
N LEU A 199 -20.89 14.62 -8.54
CA LEU A 199 -19.78 15.55 -8.76
C LEU A 199 -19.96 16.40 -10.02
N THR A 200 -20.69 15.93 -11.04
CA THR A 200 -20.96 16.74 -12.25
C THR A 200 -21.72 18.02 -11.88
N HIS A 201 -22.69 17.94 -10.97
CA HIS A 201 -23.40 19.12 -10.47
C HIS A 201 -22.48 20.07 -9.70
N MET A 202 -21.53 19.54 -8.93
CA MET A 202 -20.56 20.35 -8.18
C MET A 202 -19.55 21.05 -9.10
N LEU A 203 -19.05 20.34 -10.11
CA LEU A 203 -18.06 20.87 -11.05
C LEU A 203 -18.67 21.78 -12.12
N GLY A 204 -20.01 21.81 -12.22
CA GLY A 204 -20.79 22.69 -13.08
C GLY A 204 -21.17 22.08 -14.44
N ASP A 205 -20.37 21.15 -14.98
CA ASP A 205 -20.65 20.49 -16.26
C ASP A 205 -19.96 19.12 -16.39
N THR A 206 -20.51 18.27 -17.25
CA THR A 206 -20.01 16.93 -17.60
C THR A 206 -18.62 17.00 -18.20
N ARG A 207 -18.33 18.02 -19.04
CA ARG A 207 -17.00 18.19 -19.63
C ARG A 207 -15.91 18.41 -18.58
N ARG A 208 -16.20 19.22 -17.56
CA ARG A 208 -15.28 19.46 -16.44
C ARG A 208 -15.06 18.17 -15.65
N PHE A 209 -16.13 17.41 -15.38
CA PHE A 209 -16.01 16.09 -14.74
C PHE A 209 -15.11 15.13 -15.55
N VAL A 210 -15.29 15.05 -16.87
CA VAL A 210 -14.45 14.22 -17.76
C VAL A 210 -12.97 14.61 -17.64
N HIS A 211 -12.64 15.90 -17.72
CA HIS A 211 -11.26 16.38 -17.58
C HIS A 211 -10.68 16.05 -16.20
N THR A 212 -11.45 16.26 -15.14
CA THR A 212 -11.05 15.92 -13.77
C THR A 212 -10.81 14.41 -13.63
N PHE A 213 -11.70 13.56 -14.14
CA PHE A 213 -11.57 12.11 -14.07
C PHE A 213 -10.33 11.61 -14.82
N MET A 214 -10.10 12.11 -16.04
CA MET A 214 -8.88 11.77 -16.80
C MET A 214 -7.60 12.23 -16.07
N GLY A 215 -7.62 13.42 -15.47
CA GLY A 215 -6.52 13.91 -14.63
C GLY A 215 -6.26 13.01 -13.43
N ILE A 216 -7.31 12.52 -12.76
CA ILE A 216 -7.21 11.53 -11.67
C ILE A 216 -6.59 10.24 -12.18
N VAL A 217 -7.05 9.67 -13.30
CA VAL A 217 -6.54 8.41 -13.84
C VAL A 217 -5.03 8.50 -14.09
N VAL A 218 -4.60 9.55 -14.81
CA VAL A 218 -3.17 9.76 -15.11
C VAL A 218 -2.35 9.97 -13.82
N SER A 219 -2.88 10.77 -12.88
CA SER A 219 -2.19 11.08 -11.63
C SER A 219 -2.07 9.86 -10.71
N VAL A 220 -3.12 9.04 -10.60
CA VAL A 220 -3.11 7.78 -9.84
C VAL A 220 -2.08 6.82 -10.44
N CYS A 221 -2.10 6.60 -11.75
CA CYS A 221 -1.13 5.73 -12.43
C CYS A 221 0.31 6.22 -12.20
N THR A 222 0.55 7.53 -12.37
CA THR A 222 1.89 8.13 -12.19
C THR A 222 2.36 8.01 -10.74
N MET A 223 1.51 8.39 -9.79
CA MET A 223 1.86 8.34 -8.37
C MET A 223 2.03 6.90 -7.87
N ARG A 224 1.27 5.95 -8.42
CA ARG A 224 1.46 4.52 -8.14
C ARG A 224 2.85 4.05 -8.53
N GLN A 225 3.33 4.43 -9.71
CA GLN A 225 4.70 4.12 -10.14
C GLN A 225 5.74 4.85 -9.29
N GLY A 226 5.49 6.11 -8.92
CA GLY A 226 6.35 6.87 -8.01
C GLY A 226 6.48 6.20 -6.63
N ILE A 227 5.37 5.75 -6.03
CA ILE A 227 5.37 5.03 -4.75
C ILE A 227 6.06 3.67 -4.87
N GLY A 228 5.75 2.91 -5.93
CA GLY A 228 6.41 1.63 -6.19
C GLY A 228 7.92 1.78 -6.37
N TYR A 229 8.36 2.80 -7.12
CA TYR A 229 9.78 3.14 -7.28
C TYR A 229 10.42 3.58 -5.96
N LEU A 230 9.71 4.41 -5.18
CA LEU A 230 10.22 4.94 -3.92
C LEU A 230 10.52 3.80 -2.94
N PHE A 231 9.55 2.92 -2.71
CA PHE A 231 9.64 1.81 -1.77
C PHE A 231 10.41 0.60 -2.31
N SER A 232 10.90 0.66 -3.56
CA SER A 232 11.68 -0.44 -4.14
C SER A 232 13.11 -0.08 -4.48
N LYS A 233 13.34 1.03 -5.19
CA LYS A 233 14.66 1.38 -5.71
C LYS A 233 15.30 2.52 -4.93
N SER A 234 14.53 3.55 -4.57
CA SER A 234 15.15 4.78 -4.03
C SER A 234 15.46 4.72 -2.54
N THR A 235 14.65 4.04 -1.72
CA THR A 235 14.96 3.91 -0.28
C THR A 235 16.10 2.92 -0.01
N GLY A 236 16.50 2.13 -1.03
CA GLY A 236 17.66 1.24 -1.07
C GLY A 236 18.01 0.48 0.21
N TRP A 237 19.29 0.18 0.40
CA TRP A 237 19.82 -0.43 1.62
C TRP A 237 19.76 0.48 2.87
N ALA A 238 19.32 1.74 2.70
CA ALA A 238 19.45 2.78 3.74
C ALA A 238 18.40 2.66 4.85
N VAL A 239 17.18 2.20 4.54
CA VAL A 239 16.12 2.01 5.55
C VAL A 239 15.31 0.73 5.28
N PRO A 240 15.85 -0.47 5.56
CA PRO A 240 15.21 -1.76 5.30
C PRO A 240 13.80 -1.91 5.92
N SER A 241 13.53 -1.21 7.02
CA SER A 241 12.23 -1.23 7.71
C SER A 241 11.12 -0.44 7.00
N LEU A 242 11.45 0.48 6.10
CA LEU A 242 10.45 1.22 5.29
C LEU A 242 10.09 0.48 3.98
N PHE A 243 10.62 -0.73 3.78
CA PHE A 243 10.33 -1.54 2.60
C PHE A 243 9.01 -2.28 2.75
N PHE A 244 7.96 -1.69 2.19
CA PHE A 244 6.73 -2.41 1.95
C PHE A 244 6.85 -3.20 0.64
N SER A 245 7.37 -4.43 0.76
CA SER A 245 7.47 -5.44 -0.33
C SER A 245 6.21 -5.46 -1.20
N ASP A 246 5.05 -5.45 -0.54
CA ASP A 246 3.78 -5.68 -1.22
C ASP A 246 3.38 -4.50 -2.10
N SER A 247 3.90 -3.29 -1.84
CA SER A 247 3.64 -2.13 -2.70
C SER A 247 4.21 -2.31 -4.10
N LEU A 248 5.26 -3.10 -4.30
CA LEU A 248 5.82 -3.35 -5.62
C LEU A 248 5.02 -4.43 -6.38
N HIS A 249 4.51 -5.42 -5.67
CA HIS A 249 3.82 -6.58 -6.24
C HIS A 249 2.31 -6.40 -6.35
N GLU A 250 1.73 -5.45 -5.61
CA GLU A 250 0.28 -5.25 -5.60
C GLU A 250 -0.21 -4.84 -6.99
N CYS A 251 -1.13 -5.68 -7.48
CA CYS A 251 -1.72 -5.64 -8.80
C CYS A 251 -2.60 -4.38 -9.02
N SER A 252 -2.25 -3.56 -10.02
CA SER A 252 -2.95 -2.31 -10.40
C SER A 252 -4.17 -2.58 -11.30
N GLN A 253 -5.08 -3.44 -10.85
CA GLN A 253 -6.30 -3.81 -11.61
C GLN A 253 -7.56 -3.34 -10.89
N GLY A 254 -8.54 -2.90 -11.67
CA GLY A 254 -9.84 -2.42 -11.23
C GLY A 254 -9.90 -0.92 -10.97
N LEU A 255 -11.12 -0.40 -10.87
CA LEU A 255 -11.42 1.04 -10.77
C LEU A 255 -11.28 1.62 -9.35
N ALA A 256 -11.05 0.76 -8.34
CA ALA A 256 -11.02 1.14 -6.94
C ALA A 256 -10.23 2.42 -6.58
N PRO A 257 -8.99 2.66 -7.06
CA PRO A 257 -8.24 3.86 -6.63
C PRO A 257 -8.87 5.14 -7.18
N PHE A 258 -9.48 5.09 -8.36
CA PHE A 258 -10.17 6.23 -8.94
C PHE A 258 -11.42 6.54 -8.12
N LEU A 259 -12.14 5.50 -7.66
CA LEU A 259 -13.28 5.65 -6.76
C LEU A 259 -12.86 6.23 -5.39
N PHE A 260 -11.72 5.80 -4.82
CA PHE A 260 -11.17 6.41 -3.60
C PHE A 260 -10.72 7.86 -3.81
N ALA A 261 -10.17 8.20 -4.98
CA ALA A 261 -9.84 9.58 -5.31
C ALA A 261 -11.11 10.45 -5.39
N LEU A 262 -12.14 9.96 -6.07
CA LEU A 262 -13.45 10.63 -6.17
C LEU A 262 -14.14 10.74 -4.79
N LEU A 263 -13.98 9.76 -3.91
CA LEU A 263 -14.47 9.80 -2.53
C LEU A 263 -13.88 10.99 -1.76
N VAL A 264 -12.57 11.23 -1.89
CA VAL A 264 -11.92 12.38 -1.24
C VAL A 264 -12.35 13.70 -1.87
N ILE A 265 -12.54 13.76 -3.20
CA ILE A 265 -13.05 14.98 -3.87
C ILE A 265 -14.50 15.27 -3.44
N GLN A 266 -15.34 14.24 -3.31
CA GLN A 266 -16.71 14.34 -2.83
C GLN A 266 -16.80 14.89 -1.38
N SER A 267 -15.70 14.85 -0.61
CA SER A 267 -15.64 15.44 0.73
C SER A 267 -15.88 16.96 0.73
N LEU A 268 -15.69 17.66 -0.40
CA LEU A 268 -16.04 19.08 -0.53
C LEU A 268 -17.51 19.34 -0.16
N ASN A 269 -18.38 18.37 -0.50
CA ASN A 269 -19.81 18.35 -0.19
C ASN A 269 -20.16 17.25 0.84
N ILE A 270 -19.40 17.17 1.95
CA ILE A 270 -19.58 16.14 2.99
C ILE A 270 -20.99 16.12 3.61
N ASP A 271 -21.70 17.25 3.56
CA ASP A 271 -23.03 17.41 4.13
C ASP A 271 -24.17 16.92 3.22
N ASP A 272 -23.85 16.57 1.96
CA ASP A 272 -24.82 16.01 1.03
C ASP A 272 -25.34 14.66 1.53
N LYS A 273 -26.66 14.47 1.44
CA LYS A 273 -27.36 13.27 1.89
C LYS A 273 -28.19 12.66 0.76
N TYR A 274 -28.20 11.34 0.71
CA TYR A 274 -29.24 10.58 0.05
C TYR A 274 -30.43 10.42 1.01
N ILE A 275 -31.63 10.64 0.51
CA ILE A 275 -32.87 10.38 1.23
C ILE A 275 -33.46 9.10 0.65
N LEU A 276 -33.45 8.03 1.44
CA LEU A 276 -34.15 6.80 1.14
C LEU A 276 -35.57 6.90 1.67
N MET A 277 -36.55 6.85 0.78
CA MET A 277 -37.97 6.81 1.15
C MET A 277 -38.43 5.35 1.09
N TYR A 278 -38.90 4.81 2.22
CA TYR A 278 -39.47 3.47 2.32
C TYR A 278 -40.82 3.51 3.04
N GLY A 279 -41.86 2.92 2.44
CA GLY A 279 -43.23 3.02 2.92
C GLY A 279 -43.81 4.45 2.83
N ASN A 280 -45.00 4.66 3.40
CA ASN A 280 -45.75 5.91 3.21
C ASN A 280 -45.14 7.14 3.90
N ASN A 281 -44.27 7.00 4.92
CA ASN A 281 -43.74 8.16 5.67
C ASN A 281 -42.32 8.00 6.27
N ASN A 282 -41.64 6.86 6.13
CA ASN A 282 -40.32 6.69 6.75
C ASN A 282 -39.21 7.20 5.83
N LYS A 283 -38.35 8.09 6.37
CA LYS A 283 -37.21 8.69 5.66
C LYS A 283 -35.93 8.30 6.38
N LEU A 284 -35.05 7.58 5.68
CA LEU A 284 -33.69 7.34 6.15
C LEU A 284 -32.75 8.27 5.39
N THR A 285 -31.98 9.08 6.11
CA THR A 285 -30.97 9.96 5.49
C THR A 285 -29.60 9.36 5.68
N VAL A 286 -28.86 9.19 4.59
CA VAL A 286 -27.50 8.64 4.60
C VAL A 286 -26.59 9.64 3.91
N ARG A 287 -25.48 10.02 4.55
CA ARG A 287 -24.50 10.92 3.92
C ARG A 287 -23.89 10.24 2.70
N LYS A 288 -23.76 10.96 1.58
CA LYS A 288 -23.25 10.40 0.32
C LYS A 288 -21.86 9.78 0.50
N VAL A 289 -20.96 10.51 1.15
CA VAL A 289 -19.59 10.08 1.44
C VAL A 289 -19.56 8.79 2.27
N THR A 290 -20.44 8.65 3.27
CA THR A 290 -20.51 7.44 4.11
C THR A 290 -20.99 6.24 3.29
N LEU A 291 -22.04 6.40 2.48
CA LEU A 291 -22.53 5.33 1.61
C LEU A 291 -21.45 4.90 0.62
N GLN A 292 -20.86 5.85 -0.10
CA GLN A 292 -19.83 5.57 -1.11
C GLN A 292 -18.56 4.97 -0.49
N PHE A 293 -18.18 5.38 0.71
CA PHE A 293 -17.08 4.75 1.45
C PHE A 293 -17.37 3.27 1.72
N VAL A 294 -18.55 2.95 2.28
CA VAL A 294 -18.96 1.55 2.53
C VAL A 294 -18.99 0.74 1.23
N MET A 295 -19.49 1.33 0.14
CA MET A 295 -19.48 0.68 -1.17
C MET A 295 -18.06 0.45 -1.69
N CYS A 296 -17.13 1.42 -1.50
CA CYS A 296 -15.73 1.27 -1.88
C CYS A 296 -15.03 0.17 -1.06
N LEU A 297 -15.35 0.01 0.23
CA LEU A 297 -14.80 -1.06 1.08
C LEU A 297 -15.11 -2.47 0.57
N VAL A 298 -16.19 -2.67 -0.19
CA VAL A 298 -16.49 -3.96 -0.83
C VAL A 298 -15.35 -4.39 -1.77
N ASN A 299 -14.61 -3.45 -2.38
CA ASN A 299 -13.43 -3.78 -3.19
C ASN A 299 -12.32 -4.49 -2.40
N TYR A 300 -12.24 -4.29 -1.09
CA TYR A 300 -11.28 -4.98 -0.24
C TYR A 300 -11.68 -6.41 0.10
N SER A 301 -12.93 -6.83 -0.16
CA SER A 301 -13.37 -8.19 0.20
C SER A 301 -12.68 -9.29 -0.63
N VAL A 302 -12.24 -8.95 -1.84
CA VAL A 302 -11.68 -9.93 -2.79
C VAL A 302 -10.17 -10.06 -2.65
N LYS A 303 -9.46 -8.95 -2.50
CA LYS A 303 -7.99 -8.93 -2.46
C LYS A 303 -7.47 -7.72 -1.71
N ASN A 304 -6.24 -7.82 -1.19
CA ASN A 304 -5.55 -6.68 -0.60
C ASN A 304 -5.21 -5.66 -1.70
N ILE A 305 -5.77 -4.45 -1.58
CA ILE A 305 -5.53 -3.33 -2.49
C ILE A 305 -5.07 -2.06 -1.72
N LEU A 306 -4.28 -2.24 -0.64
CA LEU A 306 -3.84 -1.15 0.22
C LEU A 306 -3.15 -0.03 -0.57
N TRP A 307 -2.08 -0.38 -1.28
CA TRP A 307 -1.23 0.61 -1.94
C TRP A 307 -1.94 1.25 -3.12
N TRP A 308 -2.76 0.48 -3.85
CA TRP A 308 -3.58 0.97 -4.92
C TRP A 308 -4.63 1.96 -4.41
N SER A 309 -5.39 1.61 -3.37
CA SER A 309 -6.38 2.52 -2.78
C SER A 309 -5.75 3.75 -2.13
N LEU A 310 -4.59 3.59 -1.47
CA LEU A 310 -3.83 4.70 -0.89
C LEU A 310 -3.37 5.70 -1.96
N THR A 311 -2.95 5.23 -3.14
CA THR A 311 -2.63 6.13 -4.25
C THR A 311 -3.86 6.91 -4.72
N GLY A 312 -5.02 6.28 -4.74
CA GLY A 312 -6.31 6.94 -4.98
C GLY A 312 -6.60 8.05 -3.98
N LEU A 313 -6.52 7.72 -2.69
CA LEU A 313 -6.75 8.66 -1.58
C LEU A 313 -5.83 9.89 -1.64
N LEU A 314 -4.52 9.66 -1.78
CA LEU A 314 -3.53 10.73 -1.88
C LEU A 314 -3.77 11.60 -3.14
N THR A 315 -4.10 10.98 -4.27
CA THR A 315 -4.38 11.71 -5.52
C THR A 315 -5.66 12.52 -5.39
N GLY A 316 -6.70 11.96 -4.78
CA GLY A 316 -7.95 12.67 -4.51
C GLY A 316 -7.76 13.85 -3.56
N PHE A 317 -6.88 13.72 -2.56
CA PHE A 317 -6.56 14.82 -1.64
C PHE A 317 -5.88 15.99 -2.37
N LEU A 318 -4.88 15.70 -3.21
CA LEU A 318 -4.21 16.71 -4.03
C LEU A 318 -5.16 17.29 -5.09
N GLY A 319 -5.94 16.44 -5.76
CA GLY A 319 -6.91 16.83 -6.76
C GLY A 319 -8.00 17.73 -6.18
N MET A 320 -8.47 17.46 -4.96
CA MET A 320 -9.42 18.30 -4.24
C MET A 320 -8.89 19.71 -4.01
N ILE A 321 -7.62 19.85 -3.62
CA ILE A 321 -6.95 21.15 -3.45
C ILE A 321 -6.92 21.90 -4.79
N VAL A 322 -6.49 21.24 -5.86
CA VAL A 322 -6.41 21.84 -7.21
C VAL A 322 -7.78 22.26 -7.72
N ILE A 323 -8.79 21.39 -7.62
CA ILE A 323 -10.17 21.68 -8.03
C ILE A 323 -10.69 22.88 -7.24
N GLN A 324 -10.48 22.93 -5.94
CA GLN A 324 -11.00 24.03 -5.13
C GLN A 324 -10.28 25.36 -5.39
N THR A 325 -8.98 25.33 -5.67
CA THR A 325 -8.26 26.51 -6.16
C THR A 325 -8.83 26.97 -7.51
N GLY A 326 -9.09 26.06 -8.44
CA GLY A 326 -9.68 26.38 -9.74
C GLY A 326 -11.09 26.97 -9.62
N LEU A 327 -11.97 26.37 -8.83
CA LEU A 327 -13.32 26.90 -8.60
C LEU A 327 -13.32 28.27 -7.90
N ALA A 328 -12.37 28.49 -6.98
CA ALA A 328 -12.20 29.79 -6.34
C ALA A 328 -11.69 30.86 -7.31
N GLN A 329 -10.82 30.48 -8.25
CA GLN A 329 -10.33 31.37 -9.31
C GLN A 329 -11.44 31.71 -10.31
N ASP A 330 -12.17 30.71 -10.83
CA ASP A 330 -13.30 30.93 -11.76
C ASP A 330 -14.32 31.92 -11.17
N LYS A 331 -14.68 31.73 -9.89
CA LYS A 331 -15.61 32.64 -9.21
C LYS A 331 -15.06 34.07 -9.09
N HIS A 332 -13.76 34.22 -8.86
CA HIS A 332 -13.13 35.53 -8.79
C HIS A 332 -13.20 36.26 -10.13
N TRP A 333 -12.95 35.55 -11.24
CA TRP A 333 -13.07 36.09 -12.59
C TRP A 333 -14.51 36.52 -12.93
N ASP A 334 -15.51 35.71 -12.56
CA ASP A 334 -16.92 36.07 -12.76
C ASP A 334 -17.32 37.31 -11.96
N ASP A 335 -16.86 37.42 -10.71
CA ASP A 335 -17.10 38.60 -9.87
C ASP A 335 -16.44 39.86 -10.45
N ASP A 336 -15.24 39.75 -11.04
CA ASP A 336 -14.55 40.86 -11.69
C ASP A 336 -15.25 41.33 -12.96
N VAL A 337 -15.71 40.40 -13.81
CA VAL A 337 -16.48 40.72 -15.04
C VAL A 337 -17.83 41.35 -14.68
N LEU A 338 -18.48 40.91 -13.60
CA LEU A 338 -19.71 41.51 -13.10
C LEU A 338 -19.47 42.90 -12.49
N ASN A 339 -18.35 43.10 -11.80
CA ASN A 339 -17.96 44.40 -11.26
C ASN A 339 -17.67 45.41 -12.37
N GLU A 340 -16.97 45.01 -13.43
CA GLU A 340 -16.70 45.85 -14.60
C GLU A 340 -18.00 46.34 -15.24
N LYS A 341 -18.99 45.46 -15.46
CA LYS A 341 -20.32 45.84 -15.97
C LYS A 341 -21.15 46.66 -15.00
N SER A 342 -20.83 46.66 -13.71
CA SER A 342 -21.60 47.38 -12.69
C SER A 342 -21.18 48.84 -12.51
N HIS A 343 -20.07 49.28 -13.14
CA HIS A 343 -19.63 50.68 -13.11
C HIS A 343 -20.64 51.66 -13.74
N ASP A 344 -21.60 51.16 -14.54
CA ASP A 344 -22.68 51.95 -15.13
C ASP A 344 -23.93 52.07 -14.23
N LEU A 345 -23.97 51.38 -13.08
CA LEU A 345 -25.11 51.41 -12.16
C LEU A 345 -24.88 52.37 -10.98
N PRO A 346 -25.91 53.12 -10.54
CA PRO A 346 -25.76 54.13 -9.50
C PRO A 346 -25.25 53.54 -8.17
N PRO A 347 -24.31 54.23 -7.49
CA PRO A 347 -23.53 53.71 -6.36
C PRO A 347 -24.35 53.38 -5.09
N ASP A 348 -25.62 53.76 -5.02
CA ASP A 348 -26.48 53.57 -3.84
C ASP A 348 -27.11 52.16 -3.75
N MET A 349 -27.02 51.32 -4.79
CA MET A 349 -27.60 49.96 -4.78
C MET A 349 -26.58 48.81 -4.64
N THR A 350 -25.28 49.08 -4.68
CA THR A 350 -24.23 48.03 -4.70
C THR A 350 -23.61 47.72 -3.34
N GLN A 351 -23.93 48.50 -2.30
CA GLN A 351 -23.19 48.48 -1.02
C GLN A 351 -23.45 47.26 -0.11
N GLY A 352 -24.39 46.37 -0.49
CA GLY A 352 -24.66 45.11 0.21
C GLY A 352 -24.04 43.86 -0.42
N ARG A 353 -23.28 43.97 -1.51
CA ARG A 353 -22.82 42.79 -2.26
C ARG A 353 -21.62 42.10 -1.60
N PHE A 354 -21.84 40.81 -1.38
CA PHE A 354 -20.93 39.76 -0.91
C PHE A 354 -19.44 40.10 -1.01
N ARG A 355 -18.79 40.29 0.15
CA ARG A 355 -17.32 40.23 0.19
C ARG A 355 -16.89 38.82 -0.21
N PRO A 356 -16.06 38.64 -1.24
CA PRO A 356 -15.55 37.33 -1.60
C PRO A 356 -14.84 36.74 -0.39
N LEU A 357 -15.18 35.49 -0.06
CA LEU A 357 -14.48 34.76 0.98
C LEU A 357 -13.02 34.60 0.53
N PRO A 358 -12.02 34.93 1.37
CA PRO A 358 -10.62 34.80 0.98
C PRO A 358 -10.29 33.34 0.65
N LEU A 359 -9.54 33.12 -0.44
CA LEU A 359 -9.19 31.78 -0.96
C LEU A 359 -8.58 30.86 0.10
N TRP A 360 -7.79 31.40 1.03
CA TRP A 360 -7.23 30.62 2.13
C TRP A 360 -8.30 29.98 3.03
N ARG A 361 -9.43 30.66 3.29
CA ARG A 361 -10.51 30.09 4.12
C ARG A 361 -11.22 28.96 3.41
N THR A 362 -11.48 29.09 2.12
CA THR A 362 -12.13 28.03 1.35
C THR A 362 -11.21 26.82 1.18
N LEU A 363 -9.91 27.05 0.94
CA LEU A 363 -8.90 26.00 0.90
C LEU A 363 -8.74 25.30 2.25
N HIS A 364 -8.70 26.05 3.36
CA HIS A 364 -8.60 25.48 4.70
C HIS A 364 -9.83 24.62 5.05
N ASP A 365 -11.05 25.05 4.69
CA ASP A 365 -12.26 24.22 4.87
C ASP A 365 -12.19 22.93 4.05
N ALA A 366 -11.73 23.03 2.79
CA ALA A 366 -11.55 21.90 1.91
C ALA A 366 -10.50 20.90 2.44
N ILE A 367 -9.35 21.39 2.91
CA ILE A 367 -8.31 20.58 3.57
C ILE A 367 -8.87 19.90 4.82
N LYS A 368 -9.62 20.62 5.66
CA LYS A 368 -10.23 20.06 6.86
C LYS A 368 -11.19 18.90 6.51
N LYS A 369 -12.06 19.09 5.52
CA LYS A 369 -13.00 18.06 5.05
C LYS A 369 -12.28 16.85 4.45
N GLY A 370 -11.27 17.09 3.61
CA GLY A 370 -10.44 16.03 3.03
C GLY A 370 -9.70 15.23 4.11
N LEU A 371 -9.11 15.91 5.10
CA LEU A 371 -8.42 15.27 6.23
C LEU A 371 -9.38 14.41 7.07
N VAL A 372 -10.63 14.84 7.28
CA VAL A 372 -11.63 14.03 8.00
C VAL A 372 -11.90 12.72 7.25
N VAL A 373 -12.06 12.77 5.92
CA VAL A 373 -12.24 11.55 5.11
C VAL A 373 -11.00 10.68 5.15
N MET A 374 -9.80 11.24 4.95
CA MET A 374 -8.53 10.51 5.03
C MET A 374 -8.33 9.82 6.39
N ALA A 375 -8.53 10.56 7.49
CA ALA A 375 -8.38 10.05 8.85
C ALA A 375 -9.42 8.99 9.21
N THR A 376 -10.57 8.98 8.52
CA THR A 376 -11.58 7.93 8.68
C THR A 376 -11.24 6.71 7.83
N VAL A 377 -10.91 6.90 6.55
CA VAL A 377 -10.72 5.80 5.59
C VAL A 377 -9.42 5.04 5.86
N LEU A 378 -8.31 5.75 6.09
CA LEU A 378 -6.98 5.14 6.20
C LEU A 378 -6.88 4.08 7.31
N PRO A 379 -7.38 4.29 8.55
CA PRO A 379 -7.38 3.24 9.57
C PRO A 379 -8.12 1.97 9.17
N PHE A 380 -9.25 2.08 8.46
CA PHE A 380 -9.97 0.91 7.94
C PHE A 380 -9.14 0.18 6.88
N LEU A 381 -8.49 0.90 5.97
CA LEU A 381 -7.62 0.27 4.97
C LEU A 381 -6.45 -0.46 5.63
N LEU A 382 -5.85 0.14 6.67
CA LEU A 382 -4.77 -0.49 7.44
C LEU A 382 -5.25 -1.72 8.23
N LEU A 383 -6.48 -1.68 8.78
CA LEU A 383 -7.08 -2.83 9.45
C LEU A 383 -7.33 -3.98 8.47
N CYS A 384 -7.90 -3.69 7.30
CA CYS A 384 -8.07 -4.67 6.22
C CYS A 384 -6.72 -5.23 5.77
N ASN A 385 -5.72 -4.37 5.56
CA ASN A 385 -4.38 -4.81 5.20
C ASN A 385 -3.80 -5.74 6.27
N SER A 386 -3.87 -5.38 7.55
CA SER A 386 -3.41 -6.21 8.67
C SER A 386 -4.07 -7.60 8.68
N TYR A 387 -5.36 -7.68 8.32
CA TYR A 387 -6.05 -8.95 8.17
C TYR A 387 -5.50 -9.79 6.99
N TYR A 388 -5.24 -9.16 5.83
CA TYR A 388 -4.71 -9.85 4.65
C TYR A 388 -3.22 -10.22 4.76
N THR A 389 -2.42 -9.37 5.40
CA THR A 389 -0.99 -9.60 5.62
C THR A 389 -0.72 -10.41 6.89
N ARG A 390 -1.77 -10.92 7.55
CA ARG A 390 -1.60 -11.79 8.71
C ARG A 390 -0.86 -13.04 8.25
N GLU A 391 0.32 -13.25 8.84
CA GLU A 391 1.18 -14.39 8.54
C GLU A 391 0.39 -15.70 8.75
N ARG A 392 0.35 -16.52 7.71
CA ARG A 392 -0.22 -17.87 7.75
C ARG A 392 0.93 -18.86 7.73
N PHE A 393 1.16 -19.51 8.86
CA PHE A 393 2.15 -20.57 8.94
C PHE A 393 1.53 -21.88 8.51
N VAL A 394 2.23 -22.61 7.66
CA VAL A 394 1.80 -23.91 7.16
C VAL A 394 1.98 -24.96 8.25
N GLU A 395 0.99 -25.82 8.44
CA GLU A 395 1.12 -26.94 9.38
C GLU A 395 2.16 -27.95 8.86
N PRO A 396 3.02 -28.51 9.73
CA PRO A 396 4.02 -29.50 9.31
C PRO A 396 3.44 -30.70 8.54
N THR A 397 2.19 -31.06 8.83
CA THR A 397 1.43 -32.14 8.16
C THR A 397 1.17 -31.84 6.69
N ALA A 398 0.83 -30.60 6.34
CA ALA A 398 0.62 -30.18 4.96
C ALA A 398 1.94 -30.17 4.17
N LEU A 399 3.03 -29.72 4.80
CA LEU A 399 4.36 -29.76 4.18
C LEU A 399 4.83 -31.21 3.92
N ASN A 400 4.47 -32.13 4.80
CA ASN A 400 4.81 -33.54 4.66
C ASN A 400 4.14 -34.21 3.43
N GLN A 401 3.01 -33.68 2.97
CA GLN A 401 2.27 -34.20 1.82
C GLN A 401 2.83 -33.77 0.46
N LEU A 402 3.83 -32.87 0.44
CA LEU A 402 4.39 -32.34 -0.81
C LEU A 402 5.10 -33.39 -1.68
N SER A 403 5.71 -34.40 -1.06
CA SER A 403 6.44 -35.45 -1.75
C SER A 403 6.47 -36.75 -0.94
N TYR A 404 6.67 -37.86 -1.63
CA TYR A 404 6.91 -39.19 -1.05
C TYR A 404 8.40 -39.54 -0.89
N ASP A 405 9.31 -38.61 -1.21
CA ASP A 405 10.75 -38.83 -1.03
C ASP A 405 11.10 -39.12 0.42
N ARG A 406 12.18 -39.90 0.65
CA ARG A 406 12.62 -40.23 2.00
C ARG A 406 12.89 -38.97 2.84
N TYR A 407 13.58 -37.99 2.28
CA TYR A 407 13.84 -36.72 2.94
C TYR A 407 13.08 -35.59 2.24
N LEU A 408 12.47 -34.68 3.00
CA LEU A 408 11.97 -33.44 2.43
C LEU A 408 13.13 -32.46 2.21
N PHE A 409 13.97 -32.31 3.24
CA PHE A 409 15.13 -31.42 3.22
C PHE A 409 16.42 -32.18 3.52
N THR A 410 17.38 -32.07 2.61
CA THR A 410 18.79 -32.36 2.89
C THR A 410 19.56 -31.05 2.87
N PHE A 411 19.93 -30.56 4.04
CA PHE A 411 20.81 -29.41 4.17
C PHE A 411 22.25 -29.83 3.90
N VAL A 412 22.98 -29.02 3.15
CA VAL A 412 24.41 -29.18 2.89
C VAL A 412 25.08 -27.93 3.41
N ILE A 413 25.60 -28.02 4.64
CA ILE A 413 26.34 -26.95 5.29
C ILE A 413 27.82 -27.14 4.96
N MET A 414 28.36 -26.23 4.18
CA MET A 414 29.77 -26.25 3.78
C MET A 414 30.60 -25.38 4.70
N THR A 415 31.77 -25.87 5.08
CA THR A 415 32.67 -25.18 6.01
C THR A 415 34.13 -25.30 5.57
N ALA A 416 34.88 -24.22 5.73
CA ALA A 416 36.29 -24.13 5.37
C ALA A 416 37.08 -23.43 6.48
N PRO A 417 38.37 -23.76 6.68
CA PRO A 417 39.21 -23.06 7.65
C PRO A 417 39.26 -21.56 7.39
N ARG A 418 39.09 -20.76 8.45
CA ARG A 418 39.16 -19.29 8.42
C ARG A 418 40.18 -18.78 9.42
N ARG A 419 40.78 -17.62 9.14
CA ARG A 419 41.75 -17.00 10.05
C ARG A 419 41.11 -16.73 11.42
N GLY A 420 41.71 -17.28 12.48
CA GLY A 420 41.25 -17.10 13.86
C GLY A 420 40.14 -18.06 14.30
N ASP A 421 39.80 -19.06 13.48
CA ASP A 421 38.83 -20.14 13.80
C ASP A 421 37.53 -19.63 14.45
N PRO A 422 36.83 -18.67 13.82
CA PRO A 422 35.57 -18.15 14.35
C PRO A 422 34.52 -19.27 14.44
N PRO A 423 33.66 -19.27 15.46
CA PRO A 423 32.70 -20.35 15.71
C PRO A 423 31.45 -20.25 14.82
N PHE A 424 31.63 -19.98 13.53
CA PHE A 424 30.51 -19.77 12.61
C PHE A 424 29.71 -21.04 12.42
N LEU A 425 30.38 -22.16 12.08
CA LEU A 425 29.72 -23.44 11.91
C LEU A 425 28.89 -23.83 13.14
N THR A 426 29.46 -23.69 14.34
CA THR A 426 28.74 -23.97 15.59
C THR A 426 27.48 -23.11 15.73
N ARG A 427 27.58 -21.80 15.48
CA ARG A 427 26.43 -20.87 15.58
C ARG A 427 25.36 -21.15 14.52
N THR A 428 25.78 -21.47 13.30
CA THR A 428 24.87 -21.82 12.23
C THR A 428 24.13 -23.10 12.59
N LEU A 429 24.83 -24.19 12.95
CA LEU A 429 24.19 -25.44 13.37
C LEU A 429 23.21 -25.25 14.54
N ASP A 430 23.62 -24.52 15.57
CA ASP A 430 22.77 -24.22 16.72
C ASP A 430 21.47 -23.52 16.30
N SER A 431 21.54 -22.52 15.41
CA SER A 431 20.35 -21.80 14.92
C SER A 431 19.34 -22.70 14.20
N TYR A 432 19.79 -23.75 13.49
CA TYR A 432 18.87 -24.70 12.85
C TYR A 432 18.33 -25.71 13.86
N LEU A 433 19.21 -26.32 14.66
CA LEU A 433 18.83 -27.37 15.63
C LEU A 433 17.87 -26.87 16.71
N GLN A 434 17.92 -25.58 17.07
CA GLN A 434 16.97 -24.97 18.01
C GLN A 434 15.51 -25.03 17.51
N ASN A 435 15.29 -25.10 16.20
CA ASN A 435 13.97 -25.17 15.60
C ASN A 435 13.45 -26.61 15.45
N TRP A 436 14.26 -27.62 15.75
CA TRP A 436 13.92 -29.02 15.55
C TRP A 436 13.64 -29.74 16.87
N PRO A 437 12.68 -30.68 16.89
CA PRO A 437 12.34 -31.39 18.12
C PRO A 437 13.53 -32.23 18.60
N GLU A 438 13.72 -32.24 19.93
CA GLU A 438 14.72 -33.09 20.60
C GLU A 438 14.23 -34.53 20.74
N GLN A 439 12.94 -34.70 21.04
CA GLN A 439 12.29 -36.00 21.11
C GLN A 439 12.25 -36.67 19.74
N VAL A 440 12.16 -38.00 19.74
CA VAL A 440 12.01 -38.80 18.52
C VAL A 440 10.75 -38.34 17.79
N PRO A 441 10.87 -37.74 16.59
CA PRO A 441 9.70 -37.34 15.83
C PRO A 441 8.95 -38.60 15.37
N GLU A 442 7.65 -38.47 15.15
CA GLU A 442 6.83 -39.56 14.63
C GLU A 442 7.36 -40.00 13.25
N ALA A 443 7.34 -41.31 13.00
CA ALA A 443 7.85 -41.89 11.76
C ALA A 443 7.15 -41.26 10.54
N GLY A 444 7.93 -40.77 9.59
CA GLY A 444 7.41 -40.11 8.39
C GLY A 444 6.86 -38.71 8.62
N SER A 445 6.98 -38.12 9.82
CA SER A 445 6.70 -36.68 10.03
C SER A 445 7.74 -35.80 9.34
N LEU A 446 7.45 -34.50 9.22
CA LEU A 446 8.36 -33.52 8.63
C LEU A 446 9.78 -33.63 9.21
N TYR A 447 9.91 -33.62 10.53
CA TYR A 447 11.21 -33.61 11.19
C TYR A 447 11.94 -34.95 11.11
N ASP A 448 11.23 -36.08 10.95
CA ASP A 448 11.87 -37.38 10.63
C ASP A 448 12.51 -37.38 9.22
N ARG A 449 12.01 -36.50 8.34
CA ARG A 449 12.44 -36.34 6.95
C ARG A 449 13.38 -35.16 6.73
N ILE A 450 14.03 -34.67 7.78
CA ILE A 450 15.08 -33.65 7.72
C ILE A 450 16.43 -34.28 8.05
N GLN A 451 17.45 -33.95 7.26
CA GLN A 451 18.84 -34.26 7.57
C GLN A 451 19.77 -33.13 7.15
N THR A 452 20.95 -33.07 7.76
CA THR A 452 21.99 -32.08 7.48
C THR A 452 23.33 -32.77 7.29
N ILE A 453 23.97 -32.50 6.17
CA ILE A 453 25.32 -32.92 5.83
C ILE A 453 26.25 -31.75 6.12
N ILE A 454 27.22 -31.96 6.99
CA ILE A 454 28.29 -31.01 7.26
C ILE A 454 29.46 -31.48 6.44
N TYR A 455 29.77 -30.71 5.39
CA TYR A 455 30.74 -31.07 4.39
C TYR A 455 31.97 -30.16 4.46
N THR A 456 33.14 -30.79 4.39
CA THR A 456 34.41 -30.10 4.17
C THR A 456 35.36 -30.98 3.38
N HIS A 457 36.18 -30.40 2.50
CA HIS A 457 37.30 -31.10 1.86
C HIS A 457 38.65 -30.79 2.50
N PHE A 458 38.65 -30.12 3.66
CA PHE A 458 39.88 -29.78 4.36
C PHE A 458 40.22 -30.85 5.39
N THR A 459 41.41 -31.44 5.27
CA THR A 459 41.94 -32.44 6.20
C THR A 459 42.09 -31.85 7.60
N ALA A 460 42.62 -30.62 7.69
CA ALA A 460 42.79 -29.88 8.94
C ALA A 460 41.75 -28.76 9.04
N HIS A 461 40.80 -28.89 9.99
CA HIS A 461 39.77 -27.88 10.21
C HIS A 461 39.29 -27.86 11.67
N VAL A 462 39.87 -26.96 12.46
CA VAL A 462 39.65 -26.86 13.91
C VAL A 462 38.18 -26.67 14.27
N GLU A 463 37.49 -25.72 13.61
CA GLU A 463 36.08 -25.46 13.91
C GLU A 463 35.16 -26.63 13.51
N PHE A 464 35.44 -27.37 12.43
CA PHE A 464 34.72 -28.60 12.11
C PHE A 464 34.88 -29.64 13.23
N ASP A 465 36.11 -29.87 13.71
CA ASP A 465 36.37 -30.84 14.79
C ASP A 465 35.68 -30.42 16.09
N ARG A 466 35.71 -29.11 16.41
CA ARG A 466 35.03 -28.55 17.58
C ARG A 466 33.52 -28.72 17.51
N ALA A 467 32.90 -28.33 16.40
CA ALA A 467 31.45 -28.45 16.20
C ALA A 467 31.02 -29.93 16.22
N LYS A 468 31.81 -30.81 15.59
CA LYS A 468 31.59 -32.25 15.60
C LYS A 468 31.59 -32.81 17.01
N TYR A 469 32.63 -32.53 17.79
CA TYR A 469 32.72 -32.95 19.19
C TYR A 469 31.52 -32.48 20.01
N LEU A 470 31.12 -31.21 19.86
CA LEU A 470 29.99 -30.63 20.57
C LEU A 470 28.68 -31.36 20.23
N PHE A 471 28.31 -31.43 18.96
CA PHE A 471 26.99 -31.91 18.57
C PHE A 471 26.87 -33.44 18.51
N GLN A 472 27.95 -34.18 18.32
CA GLN A 472 27.90 -35.66 18.38
C GLN A 472 27.47 -36.20 19.74
N SER A 473 27.63 -35.42 20.81
CA SER A 473 27.17 -35.77 22.15
C SER A 473 25.68 -35.46 22.38
N THR A 474 25.06 -34.65 21.52
CA THR A 474 23.67 -34.22 21.67
C THR A 474 22.70 -35.12 20.91
N GLN A 475 21.49 -35.33 21.46
CA GLN A 475 20.47 -36.15 20.79
C GLN A 475 20.07 -35.59 19.42
N ARG A 476 19.93 -34.27 19.31
CA ARG A 476 19.65 -33.59 18.03
C ARG A 476 20.79 -33.80 17.03
N GLY A 477 22.04 -33.64 17.47
CA GLY A 477 23.20 -33.79 16.59
C GLY A 477 23.34 -35.21 16.05
N GLN A 478 23.16 -36.23 16.89
CA GLN A 478 23.20 -37.65 16.46
C GLN A 478 22.11 -38.00 15.44
N ARG A 479 20.93 -37.37 15.57
CA ARG A 479 19.80 -37.63 14.68
C ARG A 479 19.93 -36.91 13.34
N TYR A 480 20.17 -35.60 13.38
CA TYR A 480 20.01 -34.75 12.20
C TYR A 480 21.33 -34.53 11.44
N LEU A 481 22.49 -34.67 12.09
CA LEU A 481 23.77 -34.27 11.50
C LEU A 481 24.58 -35.48 10.99
N LYS A 482 25.10 -35.34 9.78
CA LYS A 482 26.04 -36.28 9.14
C LYS A 482 27.33 -35.54 8.81
N TRP A 483 28.44 -36.02 9.34
CA TRP A 483 29.75 -35.37 9.20
C TRP A 483 30.54 -36.03 8.07
N ILE A 484 30.90 -35.25 7.05
CA ILE A 484 31.66 -35.73 5.89
C ILE A 484 32.90 -34.86 5.72
N ARG A 485 34.07 -35.49 5.75
CA ARG A 485 35.37 -34.87 5.52
C ARG A 485 36.08 -35.62 4.39
N GLU A 486 36.41 -34.92 3.31
CA GLU A 486 37.36 -35.39 2.30
C GLU A 486 38.77 -34.92 2.63
N GLU A 487 39.77 -35.62 2.08
CA GLU A 487 41.17 -35.20 2.16
C GLU A 487 41.45 -34.07 1.18
N GLY A 488 42.15 -33.05 1.66
CA GLY A 488 42.56 -31.89 0.86
C GLY A 488 42.94 -30.67 1.70
N ASP A 489 43.57 -29.70 1.04
CA ASP A 489 44.01 -28.43 1.62
C ASP A 489 43.82 -27.24 0.67
N MET A 490 43.44 -27.50 -0.59
CA MET A 490 43.26 -26.46 -1.60
C MET A 490 42.04 -25.57 -1.32
N LEU A 491 42.22 -24.26 -1.36
CA LEU A 491 41.14 -23.27 -1.27
C LEU A 491 40.42 -23.09 -2.63
N ASP A 492 39.77 -24.15 -3.11
CA ASP A 492 38.92 -24.12 -4.30
C ASP A 492 37.44 -24.20 -3.91
N GLN A 493 36.80 -23.03 -3.77
CA GLN A 493 35.39 -22.92 -3.43
C GLN A 493 34.49 -23.63 -4.45
N ARG A 494 34.84 -23.60 -5.74
CA ARG A 494 34.01 -24.14 -6.82
C ARG A 494 33.97 -25.67 -6.77
N SER A 495 35.14 -26.29 -6.63
CA SER A 495 35.24 -27.73 -6.41
C SER A 495 34.52 -28.14 -5.13
N HIS A 496 34.67 -27.36 -4.04
CA HIS A 496 33.97 -27.58 -2.77
C HIS A 496 32.44 -27.68 -2.98
N VAL A 497 31.84 -26.64 -3.57
CA VAL A 497 30.38 -26.58 -3.76
C VAL A 497 29.92 -27.66 -4.74
N SER A 498 30.65 -27.87 -5.83
CA SER A 498 30.34 -28.90 -6.82
C SER A 498 30.27 -30.29 -6.19
N LYS A 499 31.30 -30.68 -5.45
CA LYS A 499 31.36 -31.99 -4.80
C LYS A 499 30.27 -32.16 -3.74
N ALA A 500 30.06 -31.15 -2.90
CA ALA A 500 29.04 -31.18 -1.86
C ALA A 500 27.62 -31.38 -2.44
N LEU A 501 27.29 -30.65 -3.52
CA LEU A 501 26.00 -30.78 -4.21
C LEU A 501 25.85 -32.14 -4.91
N SER A 502 26.90 -32.63 -5.59
CA SER A 502 26.85 -33.95 -6.24
C SER A 502 26.67 -35.06 -5.21
N LEU A 503 27.44 -35.00 -4.11
CA LEU A 503 27.34 -35.95 -3.01
C LEU A 503 25.91 -36.00 -2.44
N ALA A 504 25.30 -34.84 -2.20
CA ALA A 504 23.93 -34.76 -1.71
C ALA A 504 22.91 -35.31 -2.72
N ALA A 505 23.05 -34.95 -4.00
CA ALA A 505 22.12 -35.33 -5.06
C ALA A 505 22.21 -36.81 -5.46
N ASP A 506 23.40 -37.40 -5.42
CA ASP A 506 23.64 -38.77 -5.86
C ASP A 506 23.35 -39.80 -4.75
N ASN A 507 23.55 -39.45 -3.48
CA ASN A 507 23.44 -40.40 -2.36
C ASN A 507 22.13 -40.31 -1.57
N TYR A 508 21.34 -39.25 -1.74
CA TYR A 508 20.16 -39.01 -0.92
C TYR A 508 18.92 -38.67 -1.74
N GLN A 509 17.87 -39.48 -1.58
CA GLN A 509 16.56 -39.18 -2.14
C GLN A 509 15.86 -38.10 -1.31
N SER A 510 15.96 -36.86 -1.79
CA SER A 510 15.44 -35.67 -1.12
C SER A 510 14.54 -34.88 -2.05
N THR A 511 13.51 -34.20 -1.54
CA THR A 511 12.71 -33.27 -2.37
C THR A 511 13.46 -31.96 -2.63
N TYR A 512 14.23 -31.50 -1.64
CA TYR A 512 15.11 -30.34 -1.74
C TYR A 512 16.49 -30.62 -1.18
N ILE A 513 17.49 -30.04 -1.85
CA ILE A 513 18.86 -29.96 -1.38
C ILE A 513 19.13 -28.49 -1.07
N ALA A 514 19.28 -28.17 0.21
CA ALA A 514 19.48 -26.81 0.69
C ALA A 514 20.97 -26.51 0.84
N LEU A 515 21.50 -25.59 0.04
CA LEU A 515 22.88 -25.13 0.12
C LEU A 515 23.01 -24.01 1.14
N VAL A 516 23.90 -24.18 2.11
CA VAL A 516 24.09 -23.25 3.23
C VAL A 516 25.59 -23.11 3.51
N GLU A 517 26.10 -21.89 3.62
CA GLU A 517 27.44 -21.63 4.14
C GLU A 517 27.42 -21.64 5.68
N ASP A 518 28.57 -21.94 6.28
CA ASP A 518 28.72 -22.09 7.73
C ASP A 518 28.55 -20.79 8.54
N ASP A 519 28.37 -19.64 7.93
CA ASP A 519 28.15 -18.33 8.55
C ASP A 519 26.79 -17.69 8.22
N PHE A 520 25.80 -18.54 7.90
CA PHE A 520 24.42 -18.16 7.63
C PHE A 520 23.42 -18.84 8.58
N PRO A 521 23.38 -18.42 9.86
CA PRO A 521 22.33 -18.85 10.77
C PRO A 521 20.93 -18.41 10.33
N VAL A 522 19.92 -19.20 10.72
CA VAL A 522 18.50 -18.82 10.62
C VAL A 522 18.21 -17.76 11.69
N CYS A 523 17.37 -16.78 11.35
CA CYS A 523 17.08 -15.64 12.20
C CYS A 523 16.33 -15.97 13.50
N GLY A 524 15.60 -17.09 13.52
CA GLY A 524 14.84 -17.56 14.68
C GLY A 524 13.71 -18.51 14.28
N ALA A 525 12.91 -18.91 15.27
CA ALA A 525 11.80 -19.84 15.07
C ALA A 525 10.72 -19.29 14.15
N LYS A 526 10.48 -17.98 14.20
CA LYS A 526 9.50 -17.34 13.31
C LYS A 526 9.95 -17.47 11.85
N GLU A 527 11.20 -17.13 11.55
CA GLU A 527 11.74 -17.19 10.19
C GLU A 527 11.90 -18.63 9.70
N TRP A 528 12.20 -19.59 10.58
CA TRP A 528 12.13 -21.01 10.22
C TRP A 528 10.73 -21.42 9.74
N ARG A 529 9.68 -21.02 10.45
CA ARG A 529 8.29 -21.27 10.04
C ARG A 529 7.94 -20.54 8.73
N GLN A 530 8.56 -19.39 8.45
CA GLN A 530 8.44 -18.72 7.16
C GLN A 530 9.15 -19.49 6.03
N ILE A 531 10.32 -20.08 6.28
CA ILE A 531 10.99 -20.97 5.30
C ILE A 531 10.05 -22.11 4.92
N GLU A 532 9.43 -22.77 5.90
CA GLU A 532 8.45 -23.85 5.67
C GLU A 532 7.25 -23.37 4.84
N SER A 533 6.66 -22.22 5.18
CA SER A 533 5.56 -21.64 4.40
C SER A 533 5.97 -21.30 2.97
N VAL A 534 7.13 -20.67 2.74
CA VAL A 534 7.58 -20.31 1.40
C VAL A 534 7.82 -21.57 0.55
N ILE A 535 8.38 -22.64 1.12
CA ILE A 535 8.54 -23.92 0.40
C ILE A 535 7.19 -24.52 0.04
N TYR A 536 6.22 -24.52 0.96
CA TYR A 536 4.88 -25.00 0.66
C TYR A 536 4.21 -24.18 -0.44
N ASP A 537 4.19 -22.86 -0.28
CA ASP A 537 3.57 -21.96 -1.24
C ASP A 537 4.26 -22.02 -2.61
N ALA A 538 5.58 -22.26 -2.65
CA ALA A 538 6.32 -22.50 -3.89
C ALA A 538 5.80 -23.72 -4.64
N ASN A 539 5.52 -24.84 -3.95
CA ASN A 539 4.98 -26.04 -4.59
C ASN A 539 3.51 -25.86 -5.02
N MET A 540 2.74 -25.04 -4.30
CA MET A 540 1.35 -24.77 -4.66
C MET A 540 1.23 -23.79 -5.83
N ALA A 541 2.02 -22.71 -5.83
CA ALA A 541 1.96 -21.65 -6.84
C ALA A 541 2.77 -21.99 -8.10
N SER A 542 3.86 -22.74 -7.96
CA SER A 542 4.74 -23.12 -9.08
C SER A 542 5.29 -24.54 -8.88
N PRO A 543 4.49 -25.60 -9.09
CA PRO A 543 4.93 -26.99 -8.85
C PRO A 543 6.22 -27.37 -9.58
N GLY A 544 6.49 -26.74 -10.73
CA GLY A 544 7.68 -26.96 -11.56
C GLY A 544 8.89 -26.07 -11.22
N HIS A 545 8.90 -25.38 -10.08
CA HIS A 545 10.02 -24.49 -9.73
C HIS A 545 11.35 -25.24 -9.58
N CYS A 546 12.42 -24.63 -10.11
CA CYS A 546 13.77 -25.18 -9.99
C CYS A 546 14.37 -25.05 -8.58
N GLY A 547 13.93 -24.07 -7.81
CA GLY A 547 14.37 -23.89 -6.42
C GLY A 547 13.71 -22.72 -5.73
N VAL A 548 13.97 -22.63 -4.44
CA VAL A 548 13.53 -21.55 -3.55
C VAL A 548 14.74 -20.88 -2.93
N PHE A 549 14.79 -19.55 -2.90
CA PHE A 549 15.89 -18.78 -2.35
C PHE A 549 15.40 -17.85 -1.24
N VAL A 550 15.83 -18.12 0.00
CA VAL A 550 15.39 -17.41 1.21
C VAL A 550 16.50 -16.62 1.91
N GLY A 551 17.74 -16.78 1.43
CA GLY A 551 18.94 -16.16 1.95
C GLY A 551 19.52 -15.15 0.96
N THR A 552 20.85 -15.04 0.93
CA THR A 552 21.59 -14.18 0.00
C THR A 552 22.91 -14.85 -0.37
N GLY A 553 23.60 -14.34 -1.39
CA GLY A 553 24.87 -14.91 -1.85
C GLY A 553 24.71 -16.37 -2.31
N GLY A 554 25.54 -17.27 -1.79
CA GLY A 554 25.49 -18.71 -2.05
C GLY A 554 24.67 -19.53 -1.06
N SER A 555 23.96 -18.88 -0.13
CA SER A 555 23.33 -19.53 1.04
C SER A 555 21.82 -19.39 1.09
N GLY A 556 21.13 -20.42 1.62
CA GLY A 556 19.67 -20.42 1.71
C GLY A 556 19.00 -20.76 0.38
N LEU A 557 19.67 -21.54 -0.46
CA LEU A 557 19.19 -22.01 -1.76
C LEU A 557 18.67 -23.44 -1.65
N PHE A 558 17.36 -23.63 -1.77
CA PHE A 558 16.68 -24.92 -1.77
C PHE A 558 16.48 -25.38 -3.21
N LEU A 559 17.39 -26.21 -3.70
CA LEU A 559 17.41 -26.68 -5.09
C LEU A 559 16.63 -27.99 -5.21
N LYS A 560 15.88 -28.17 -6.32
CA LYS A 560 15.42 -29.51 -6.69
C LYS A 560 16.63 -30.40 -7.00
N PRO A 561 16.61 -31.72 -6.71
CA PRO A 561 17.78 -32.59 -6.87
C PRO A 561 18.39 -32.59 -8.27
N LYS A 562 17.54 -32.62 -9.30
CA LYS A 562 17.97 -32.53 -10.71
C LYS A 562 18.78 -31.25 -10.96
N ILE A 563 18.33 -30.13 -10.39
CA ILE A 563 18.97 -28.82 -10.54
C ILE A 563 20.26 -28.76 -9.72
N ALA A 564 20.28 -29.29 -8.50
CA ALA A 564 21.50 -29.39 -7.71
C ALA A 564 22.61 -30.17 -8.44
N LYS A 565 22.26 -31.29 -9.09
CA LYS A 565 23.17 -32.10 -9.90
C LYS A 565 23.59 -31.41 -11.20
N LEU A 566 22.69 -30.68 -11.85
CA LEU A 566 23.06 -29.88 -13.02
C LEU A 566 24.06 -28.79 -12.63
N VAL A 567 23.74 -28.03 -11.58
CA VAL A 567 24.54 -26.92 -11.07
C VAL A 567 25.93 -27.37 -10.65
N SER A 568 26.10 -28.55 -10.03
CA SER A 568 27.44 -29.07 -9.69
C SER A 568 28.34 -29.19 -10.92
N GLY A 569 27.81 -29.70 -12.04
CA GLY A 569 28.54 -29.74 -13.31
C GLY A 569 28.83 -28.35 -13.89
N LEU A 570 27.85 -27.43 -13.84
CA LEU A 570 28.01 -26.06 -14.37
C LEU A 570 29.05 -25.25 -13.60
N LEU A 571 29.17 -25.49 -12.29
CA LEU A 571 30.22 -24.89 -11.49
C LEU A 571 31.59 -25.19 -12.08
N LEU A 572 31.88 -26.41 -12.51
CA LEU A 572 33.19 -26.72 -13.14
C LEU A 572 33.31 -26.17 -14.57
N LYS A 573 32.19 -26.01 -15.28
CA LYS A 573 32.16 -25.56 -16.67
C LYS A 573 32.43 -24.06 -16.86
N TYR A 574 32.03 -23.21 -15.92
CA TYR A 574 32.10 -21.74 -16.05
C TYR A 574 33.15 -21.09 -15.13
N PRO A 575 34.47 -21.34 -15.30
CA PRO A 575 35.52 -20.95 -14.36
C PRO A 575 35.64 -19.43 -14.11
N ASN A 576 35.13 -18.62 -15.04
CA ASN A 576 35.25 -17.16 -14.99
C ASN A 576 34.15 -16.47 -14.18
N LEU A 577 33.10 -17.19 -13.79
CA LEU A 577 31.99 -16.64 -12.99
C LEU A 577 32.08 -17.12 -11.54
N PRO A 578 31.82 -16.27 -10.53
CA PRO A 578 31.73 -16.72 -9.15
C PRO A 578 30.71 -17.85 -8.95
N PRO A 579 30.94 -18.81 -8.02
CA PRO A 579 30.05 -19.95 -7.80
C PRO A 579 28.59 -19.55 -7.55
N ASP A 580 28.35 -18.60 -6.65
CA ASP A 580 27.02 -18.07 -6.33
C ASP A 580 26.30 -17.52 -7.56
N ILE A 581 27.01 -16.77 -8.41
CA ILE A 581 26.46 -16.21 -9.65
C ILE A 581 26.06 -17.30 -10.64
N ILE A 582 26.83 -18.39 -10.76
CA ILE A 582 26.48 -19.52 -11.65
C ILE A 582 25.18 -20.18 -11.18
N ILE A 583 25.04 -20.43 -9.86
CA ILE A 583 23.84 -21.05 -9.30
C ILE A 583 22.63 -20.14 -9.54
N GLN A 584 22.77 -18.84 -9.25
CA GLN A 584 21.71 -17.85 -9.44
C GLN A 584 21.32 -17.71 -10.92
N GLN A 585 22.28 -17.60 -11.84
CA GLN A 585 21.99 -17.52 -13.28
C GLN A 585 21.33 -18.80 -13.81
N CYS A 586 21.69 -19.97 -13.27
CA CYS A 586 21.00 -21.21 -13.59
C CYS A 586 19.55 -21.16 -13.13
N LEU A 587 19.30 -20.78 -11.88
CA LEU A 587 17.94 -20.68 -11.32
C LEU A 587 17.06 -19.65 -12.02
N LEU A 588 17.65 -18.57 -12.55
CA LEU A 588 16.96 -17.57 -13.37
C LEU A 588 16.72 -18.04 -14.82
N GLY A 589 17.31 -19.17 -15.22
CA GLY A 589 17.26 -19.68 -16.60
C GLY A 589 18.09 -18.89 -17.60
N SER A 590 19.03 -18.07 -17.14
CA SER A 590 19.93 -17.28 -17.98
C SER A 590 21.01 -18.13 -18.65
N LEU A 591 21.38 -19.26 -18.03
CA LEU A 591 22.28 -20.24 -18.65
C LEU A 591 21.52 -21.15 -19.60
N THR A 592 22.14 -21.50 -20.73
CA THR A 592 21.52 -22.29 -21.80
C THR A 592 21.00 -23.65 -21.33
N GLU A 593 21.71 -24.27 -20.38
CA GLU A 593 21.42 -25.56 -19.79
C GLU A 593 20.28 -25.50 -18.79
N CYS A 594 19.98 -24.31 -18.26
CA CYS A 594 18.97 -24.10 -17.22
C CYS A 594 17.73 -23.38 -17.74
N ARG A 595 17.49 -23.36 -19.06
CA ARG A 595 16.31 -22.70 -19.65
C ARG A 595 14.99 -23.16 -19.04
N GLU A 596 14.90 -24.40 -18.59
CA GLU A 596 13.72 -24.94 -17.89
C GLU A 596 13.40 -24.18 -16.58
N CYS A 597 14.38 -23.48 -16.01
CA CYS A 597 14.22 -22.70 -14.78
C CYS A 597 13.74 -21.27 -15.00
N SER A 598 13.65 -20.81 -16.25
CA SER A 598 13.22 -19.44 -16.58
C SER A 598 11.86 -19.12 -15.97
N GLN A 599 11.80 -18.05 -15.19
CA GLN A 599 10.58 -17.59 -14.49
C GLN A 599 10.03 -18.55 -13.44
N THR A 600 10.84 -19.50 -12.96
CA THR A 600 10.40 -20.50 -12.00
C THR A 600 11.02 -20.33 -10.60
N LEU A 601 12.08 -19.52 -10.46
CA LEU A 601 12.71 -19.25 -9.17
C LEU A 601 11.71 -18.60 -8.22
N VAL A 602 11.56 -19.20 -7.03
CA VAL A 602 10.77 -18.63 -5.95
C VAL A 602 11.69 -18.00 -4.90
N THR A 603 11.33 -16.85 -4.35
CA THR A 603 12.05 -16.20 -3.26
C THR A 603 11.12 -15.82 -2.12
N SER A 604 11.65 -15.76 -0.90
CA SER A 604 10.95 -15.08 0.18
C SER A 604 10.92 -13.56 -0.07
N LYS A 605 9.95 -12.86 0.51
CA LYS A 605 9.92 -11.37 0.51
C LYS A 605 11.16 -10.76 1.15
N THR A 606 11.62 -11.36 2.25
CA THR A 606 12.74 -10.90 3.07
C THR A 606 13.74 -12.02 3.35
N LEU A 607 14.98 -11.65 3.67
CA LEU A 607 16.02 -12.56 4.14
C LEU A 607 15.57 -13.23 5.45
N LEU A 608 15.52 -14.55 5.43
CA LEU A 608 15.17 -15.41 6.57
C LEU A 608 16.41 -15.93 7.31
N MET A 609 17.58 -15.53 6.82
CA MET A 609 18.91 -15.89 7.28
C MET A 609 19.78 -14.64 7.26
N TYR A 610 20.80 -14.56 8.11
CA TYR A 610 21.69 -13.41 8.17
C TYR A 610 23.15 -13.83 8.14
N HIS A 611 23.99 -12.96 7.60
CA HIS A 611 25.42 -13.23 7.44
C HIS A 611 26.22 -12.78 8.67
N ILE A 612 26.86 -13.73 9.36
CA ILE A 612 27.72 -13.42 10.53
C ILE A 612 29.21 -13.29 10.17
N GLY A 613 29.62 -13.70 8.97
CA GLY A 613 31.00 -13.68 8.46
C GLY A 613 31.44 -12.37 7.79
N TYR A 614 30.74 -11.26 8.02
CA TYR A 614 30.95 -9.98 7.31
C TYR A 614 32.41 -9.46 7.30
N ASN A 615 33.18 -9.74 8.36
CA ASN A 615 34.57 -9.31 8.55
C ASN A 615 35.62 -10.38 8.21
N THR A 616 35.18 -11.56 7.77
CA THR A 616 35.99 -12.78 7.64
C THR A 616 35.65 -13.49 6.33
N SER A 617 35.39 -12.70 5.29
CA SER A 617 35.22 -13.23 3.94
C SER A 617 36.48 -13.97 3.51
N THR A 618 36.30 -15.10 2.84
CA THR A 618 37.37 -15.86 2.20
C THR A 618 37.90 -15.15 0.94
N SER A 619 37.20 -14.12 0.46
CA SER A 619 37.61 -13.27 -0.68
C SER A 619 38.28 -11.99 -0.17
N ALA A 620 39.55 -11.77 -0.52
CA ALA A 620 40.34 -10.61 -0.09
C ALA A 620 39.71 -9.26 -0.49
N ASP A 621 38.99 -9.21 -1.60
CA ASP A 621 38.45 -7.97 -2.17
C ASP A 621 37.03 -7.61 -1.69
N ARG A 622 36.41 -8.43 -0.83
CA ARG A 622 35.03 -8.23 -0.37
C ARG A 622 34.98 -8.02 1.14
N SER A 623 34.64 -6.80 1.54
CA SER A 623 34.26 -6.50 2.93
C SER A 623 32.79 -6.12 2.96
N TYR A 624 32.01 -6.87 3.75
CA TYR A 624 30.63 -6.54 4.04
C TYR A 624 30.58 -5.78 5.36
N LYS A 625 29.65 -4.83 5.48
CA LYS A 625 29.44 -4.17 6.77
C LYS A 625 28.63 -5.08 7.68
N LYS A 626 28.86 -4.97 8.99
CA LYS A 626 28.14 -5.74 10.03
C LYS A 626 26.61 -5.66 9.90
N ASN A 627 26.12 -4.54 9.39
CA ASN A 627 24.69 -4.27 9.25
C ASN A 627 24.13 -4.66 7.88
N GLU A 628 24.91 -5.21 6.97
CA GLU A 628 24.43 -5.66 5.65
C GLU A 628 23.92 -7.10 5.71
N PHE A 629 22.91 -7.43 4.88
CA PHE A 629 22.35 -8.78 4.76
C PHE A 629 21.83 -9.37 6.07
N GLN A 630 21.14 -8.53 6.86
CA GLN A 630 20.55 -8.94 8.12
C GLN A 630 19.13 -9.50 7.93
N CYS A 631 18.63 -10.17 8.96
CA CYS A 631 17.25 -10.66 9.02
C CYS A 631 16.23 -9.58 8.68
N GLY A 632 15.20 -9.94 7.93
CA GLY A 632 14.11 -9.04 7.56
C GLY A 632 14.47 -8.03 6.46
N TRP A 633 15.71 -8.01 5.97
CA TRP A 633 16.07 -7.23 4.79
C TRP A 633 15.34 -7.76 3.57
N ARG A 634 15.01 -6.90 2.61
CA ARG A 634 14.41 -7.35 1.34
C ARG A 634 15.34 -8.34 0.64
N HIS A 635 14.76 -9.40 0.09
CA HIS A 635 15.51 -10.36 -0.72
C HIS A 635 16.06 -9.67 -1.99
N PRO A 636 17.32 -9.88 -2.42
CA PRO A 636 17.93 -9.16 -3.56
C PRO A 636 17.16 -9.28 -4.88
N PHE A 637 16.51 -10.42 -5.12
CA PHE A 637 15.67 -10.66 -6.30
C PHE A 637 14.19 -10.27 -6.12
N ASN A 638 13.79 -9.81 -4.93
CA ASN A 638 12.42 -9.33 -4.75
C ASN A 638 12.20 -8.19 -5.74
N GLY A 639 11.17 -8.27 -6.57
CA GLY A 639 10.89 -7.28 -7.62
C GLY A 639 11.62 -7.50 -8.94
N ASP A 640 12.34 -8.61 -9.10
CA ASP A 640 12.64 -9.09 -10.43
C ASP A 640 11.36 -9.71 -11.03
N PRO A 641 10.88 -9.27 -12.20
CA PRO A 641 9.66 -9.83 -12.80
C PRO A 641 9.85 -11.27 -13.32
N SER A 642 11.08 -11.80 -13.34
CA SER A 642 11.38 -13.20 -13.61
C SER A 642 11.41 -14.09 -12.36
N VAL A 643 11.08 -13.54 -11.19
CA VAL A 643 11.13 -14.25 -9.91
C VAL A 643 9.77 -14.17 -9.22
N ILE A 644 9.35 -15.31 -8.67
CA ILE A 644 8.10 -15.41 -7.91
C ILE A 644 8.42 -15.09 -6.46
N THR A 645 7.94 -13.96 -5.93
CA THR A 645 8.14 -13.59 -4.53
C THR A 645 6.93 -13.99 -3.69
N LEU A 646 7.13 -14.78 -2.63
CA LEU A 646 6.10 -15.27 -1.71
C LEU A 646 6.30 -14.75 -0.28
#